data_AF-A0A651GVK1-F1
#
_entry.id   AF-A0A651GVK1-F1
#
_cell.length_a   1.000
_cell.length_b   1.000
_cell.length_c   1.000
_cell.angle_alpha   90.00
_cell.angle_beta   90.00
_cell.angle_gamma   90.00
#
_symmetry.space_group_name_H-M   'P 1'
#
loop_
_entity.id
_entity.type
_entity.pdbx_description
1 polymer ?
#
loop_
_entity_poly.entity_id
_entity_poly.type
_entity_poly.pdbx_seq_one_letter_code
_entity_poly.pdbx_strand_id
1 'polypeptide(L)'
;MANIAVVAARLPSAWMRRGSLRERAGPRPPWAERHHPDEVVRPAAVASNMPSLFMRRTEPVGGCAQLRRRGCGHGRRRVTATEGPRRLPAIPPVGGALLLDSAGRSVNEVLAGVTLVALSLPINIGYASVIGLPPTTGIYASIVPLLVFALTTGSRRLVFSPDATIAALLAAALVPVVAMGVEPTVAALGAALLTGLLLLLAWLLRLGGLVRFLSHAVLVGFIAGLGVEILTSQVRRILAVDVEADGWVREVIGLIAALPEASMASVAVGVGTIVIVRALRRVAPRTPGSLIALLVVGGAVAWLRPEGVAVLGPVPAGLPAPSFPVMPLDAWLLLLPVSLAIAALTIAEGVVLSQSEGRKHGEEIDPNDEVFAYGLSNVAAAVFAGMPMGASASRTAAMAAAGARTQVPSLVAAVLAGIAAVFLSGLIAAIPLAALGGLVANAVVKIIDVPTFRHLARVRRGDLAIALGCAIAVLLLGPLTGLVVAALASSIDVVRRAAAMPWSTLGVPPDGPEGRYTAADGPVEGTGLRILRPEGPLFFANAESVRTILTAAAAEPSTRWLVIDLEAVSDIDPTAAAALTDGMAAAADRGVVMAFSRVRGPIADLLARYGLAEAVGADRIFATNRAAAAAYERQR
;
A
#
# COMPACT_ATOMS: atom_id res chain seq x y z
N MET A 1 -0.12 7.15 -33.85
CA MET A 1 1.25 7.69 -33.98
C MET A 1 1.18 9.08 -34.59
N ALA A 2 2.04 9.99 -34.13
CA ALA A 2 2.12 11.44 -34.46
C ALA A 2 1.09 12.37 -33.77
N ASN A 3 1.35 12.70 -32.49
CA ASN A 3 1.34 14.07 -31.93
C ASN A 3 1.52 14.00 -30.40
N ILE A 4 2.75 13.73 -29.95
CA ILE A 4 3.22 14.00 -28.59
C ILE A 4 4.55 14.74 -28.73
N ALA A 5 4.45 16.01 -29.08
CA ALA A 5 5.51 16.99 -28.95
C ALA A 5 4.80 18.32 -28.71
N VAL A 6 5.35 19.16 -27.83
CA VAL A 6 4.83 20.47 -27.41
C VAL A 6 3.89 20.46 -26.18
N VAL A 7 4.40 20.01 -25.02
CA VAL A 7 4.13 20.64 -23.70
C VAL A 7 5.39 20.72 -22.81
N ALA A 8 6.55 20.23 -23.24
CA ALA A 8 7.79 20.22 -22.44
C ALA A 8 8.62 21.52 -22.48
N ALA A 9 8.05 22.66 -22.89
CA ALA A 9 8.80 23.92 -23.04
C ALA A 9 8.09 25.07 -22.31
N ARG A 10 8.37 25.21 -21.00
CA ARG A 10 8.45 26.47 -20.23
C ARG A 10 8.52 26.16 -18.73
N LEU A 11 9.73 25.86 -18.25
CA LEU A 11 10.10 26.02 -16.84
C LEU A 11 11.27 27.01 -16.80
N PRO A 12 11.23 28.07 -15.98
CA PRO A 12 12.33 29.03 -15.93
C PRO A 12 13.56 28.44 -15.25
N SER A 13 14.68 28.50 -15.97
CA SER A 13 16.04 28.35 -15.48
C SER A 13 16.36 29.45 -14.46
N ALA A 14 16.17 29.18 -13.18
CA ALA A 14 16.56 30.09 -12.10
C ALA A 14 16.99 29.33 -10.83
N TRP A 15 17.79 28.27 -10.98
CA TRP A 15 18.42 27.58 -9.84
C TRP A 15 19.83 27.13 -10.23
N MET A 16 20.73 28.11 -10.44
CA MET A 16 22.18 27.90 -10.29
C MET A 16 22.93 29.24 -10.35
N ARG A 17 23.47 29.63 -9.20
CA ARG A 17 24.67 30.46 -8.93
C ARG A 17 24.46 31.77 -8.14
N ARG A 18 25.40 31.92 -7.18
CA ARG A 18 25.70 32.99 -6.20
C ARG A 18 24.85 32.93 -4.94
N GLY A 19 25.39 32.90 -3.72
CA GLY A 19 26.76 33.04 -3.24
C GLY A 19 26.74 33.42 -1.75
N SER A 20 27.75 32.98 -1.00
CA SER A 20 28.24 33.54 0.28
C SER A 20 27.21 34.02 1.30
N LEU A 21 26.94 33.23 2.33
CA LEU A 21 26.32 33.71 3.57
C LEU A 21 27.37 34.48 4.39
N ARG A 22 27.29 35.82 4.34
CA ARG A 22 27.81 36.71 5.38
C ARG A 22 26.69 36.96 6.39
N GLU A 23 27.03 36.85 7.67
CA GLU A 23 26.23 37.26 8.80
C GLU A 23 25.71 38.69 8.65
N ARG A 24 24.42 38.90 8.90
CA ARG A 24 23.88 40.13 9.50
C ARG A 24 22.71 39.78 10.42
N ALA A 25 22.89 40.07 11.69
CA ALA A 25 21.85 40.09 12.70
C ALA A 25 20.80 41.18 12.40
N GLY A 26 19.53 40.87 12.65
CA GLY A 26 18.36 41.76 12.54
C GLY A 26 17.16 41.14 13.27
N PRO A 27 16.19 41.93 13.75
CA PRO A 27 15.67 41.81 15.12
C PRO A 27 14.59 40.74 15.32
N ARG A 28 14.53 40.21 16.55
CA ARG A 28 13.50 39.27 17.01
C ARG A 28 12.11 39.96 17.09
N PRO A 29 11.01 39.26 16.75
CA PRO A 29 9.66 39.82 16.82
C PRO A 29 9.11 39.92 18.26
N PRO A 30 8.14 40.82 18.51
CA PRO A 30 7.78 41.27 19.85
C PRO A 30 6.65 40.42 20.45
N TRP A 31 6.99 39.49 21.33
CA TRP A 31 6.07 38.97 22.36
C TRP A 31 6.79 38.30 23.54
N ALA A 32 8.11 38.38 23.62
CA ALA A 32 8.88 37.84 24.72
C ALA A 32 9.51 38.99 25.52
N GLU A 33 8.74 39.60 26.42
CA GLU A 33 9.23 40.29 27.62
C GLU A 33 8.07 40.81 28.49
N ARG A 34 7.80 40.13 29.62
CA ARG A 34 7.45 40.75 30.91
C ARG A 34 8.02 39.90 32.05
N HIS A 35 9.08 40.42 32.65
CA HIS A 35 9.59 40.18 34.02
C HIS A 35 8.55 40.66 35.06
N HIS A 36 8.50 40.36 36.37
CA HIS A 36 9.27 39.69 37.46
C HIS A 36 8.31 39.77 38.72
N PRO A 37 8.70 39.51 40.01
CA PRO A 37 9.41 38.41 40.69
C PRO A 37 8.67 37.93 41.99
N ASP A 38 9.36 37.08 42.78
CA ASP A 38 9.19 36.76 44.22
C ASP A 38 8.00 35.91 44.70
N GLU A 39 8.26 34.65 45.08
CA GLU A 39 8.20 34.24 46.49
C GLU A 39 8.69 32.79 46.73
N VAL A 40 9.32 32.66 47.89
CA VAL A 40 9.94 31.49 48.55
C VAL A 40 8.90 30.40 48.84
N VAL A 41 9.28 29.11 48.83
CA VAL A 41 9.03 28.09 49.91
C VAL A 41 9.61 26.70 49.53
N ARG A 42 10.20 26.07 50.54
CA ARG A 42 10.93 24.78 50.63
C ARG A 42 10.05 23.50 50.52
N PRO A 43 10.64 22.30 50.38
CA PRO A 43 9.92 21.02 50.29
C PRO A 43 9.76 20.30 51.65
N ALA A 44 8.62 19.62 51.86
CA ALA A 44 8.36 18.63 52.92
C ALA A 44 7.27 17.66 52.39
N ALA A 45 7.50 16.34 52.26
CA ALA A 45 7.53 15.26 53.25
C ALA A 45 6.15 14.57 53.48
N VAL A 46 6.11 13.27 53.12
CA VAL A 46 5.56 12.08 53.82
C VAL A 46 4.05 11.97 54.15
N ALA A 47 3.55 10.71 54.03
CA ALA A 47 2.32 10.07 54.55
C ALA A 47 1.04 10.27 53.71
N SER A 48 0.09 9.34 53.55
CA SER A 48 -0.16 7.97 54.03
C SER A 48 -1.48 7.48 53.40
N ASN A 49 -1.60 6.18 53.08
CA ASN A 49 -2.73 5.27 53.40
C ASN A 49 -3.06 4.22 52.31
N MET A 50 -2.82 2.96 52.67
CA MET A 50 -3.52 1.77 52.20
C MET A 50 -4.86 1.58 52.97
N PRO A 51 -5.70 0.64 52.52
CA PRO A 51 -6.35 -0.31 53.40
C PRO A 51 -5.91 -1.76 53.15
N SER A 52 -5.89 -2.51 54.24
CA SER A 52 -5.44 -3.87 54.50
C SER A 52 -6.36 -4.96 53.94
N LEU A 53 -5.85 -6.19 53.79
CA LEU A 53 -6.46 -7.42 54.37
C LEU A 53 -5.60 -8.68 54.17
N PHE A 54 -5.43 -9.37 55.30
CA PHE A 54 -5.10 -10.79 55.54
C PHE A 54 -3.66 -11.34 55.52
N MET A 55 -3.20 -11.57 56.77
CA MET A 55 -2.12 -12.44 57.26
C MET A 55 -2.18 -13.90 56.74
N ARG A 56 -1.01 -14.54 56.60
CA ARG A 56 -0.58 -15.65 57.49
C ARG A 56 0.87 -16.12 57.26
N ARG A 57 1.60 -16.14 58.40
CA ARG A 57 2.67 -17.05 58.87
C ARG A 57 4.01 -17.16 58.13
N THR A 58 5.01 -16.59 58.78
CA THR A 58 6.43 -16.98 58.84
C THR A 58 6.62 -18.32 59.57
N GLU A 59 7.58 -19.15 59.12
CA GLU A 59 8.81 -19.51 59.87
C GLU A 59 9.69 -20.55 59.14
N PRO A 60 10.98 -20.73 59.52
CA PRO A 60 12.13 -20.82 58.60
C PRO A 60 12.83 -22.20 58.63
N VAL A 61 13.99 -22.33 57.96
CA VAL A 61 15.22 -23.00 58.45
C VAL A 61 16.26 -23.04 57.30
N GLY A 62 17.52 -22.81 57.66
CA GLY A 62 18.67 -22.70 56.76
C GLY A 62 19.23 -24.04 56.27
N GLY A 63 20.26 -23.95 55.42
CA GLY A 63 20.97 -25.11 54.90
C GLY A 63 22.05 -24.71 53.90
N CYS A 64 23.30 -24.78 54.35
CA CYS A 64 24.51 -24.49 53.61
C CYS A 64 24.88 -25.63 52.64
N ALA A 65 25.67 -25.27 51.63
CA ALA A 65 26.53 -26.13 50.78
C ALA A 65 25.87 -27.01 49.69
N GLN A 66 26.18 -26.70 48.42
CA GLN A 66 27.05 -27.54 47.60
C GLN A 66 27.41 -26.89 46.26
N LEU A 67 28.73 -26.79 46.03
CA LEU A 67 29.38 -26.46 44.77
C LEU A 67 28.95 -27.38 43.63
N ARG A 68 28.64 -26.81 42.45
CA ARG A 68 29.02 -27.44 41.17
C ARG A 68 29.11 -26.43 40.03
N ARG A 69 30.33 -26.32 39.48
CA ARG A 69 30.69 -25.64 38.24
C ARG A 69 29.74 -26.02 37.09
N ARG A 70 29.18 -25.03 36.38
CA ARG A 70 28.85 -25.17 34.94
C ARG A 70 29.13 -23.84 34.23
N GLY A 71 29.97 -23.93 33.20
CA GLY A 71 30.45 -22.81 32.41
C GLY A 71 29.34 -22.07 31.66
N CYS A 72 29.46 -20.75 31.63
CA CYS A 72 28.69 -19.88 30.76
C CYS A 72 29.19 -20.02 29.32
N GLY A 73 28.67 -21.00 28.59
CA GLY A 73 28.74 -21.03 27.14
C GLY A 73 27.77 -20.01 26.54
N HIS A 74 28.28 -18.84 26.17
CA HIS A 74 27.56 -17.90 25.30
C HIS A 74 27.40 -18.54 23.91
N GLY A 75 26.23 -19.14 23.66
CA GLY A 75 25.83 -19.62 22.34
C GLY A 75 25.62 -18.45 21.40
N ARG A 76 26.66 -18.09 20.64
CA ARG A 76 26.54 -17.26 19.43
C ARG A 76 25.66 -18.02 18.43
N ARG A 77 24.38 -17.65 18.31
CA ARG A 77 23.58 -18.02 17.14
C ARG A 77 24.17 -17.29 15.94
N ARG A 78 24.99 -17.99 15.17
CA ARG A 78 25.28 -17.61 13.78
C ARG A 78 23.96 -17.68 13.02
N VAL A 79 23.43 -16.52 12.61
CA VAL A 79 22.45 -16.46 11.54
C VAL A 79 23.23 -16.68 10.24
N THR A 80 23.50 -17.94 9.91
CA THR A 80 23.88 -18.31 8.56
C THR A 80 22.62 -18.25 7.72
N ALA A 81 22.48 -17.21 6.89
CA ALA A 81 21.52 -17.19 5.79
C ALA A 81 21.97 -18.20 4.73
N THR A 82 21.76 -19.48 5.01
CA THR A 82 21.76 -20.52 3.98
C THR A 82 20.36 -20.50 3.37
N GLU A 83 20.24 -20.00 2.14
CA GLU A 83 19.04 -20.17 1.33
C GLU A 83 18.80 -21.67 1.13
N GLY A 84 17.94 -22.25 1.99
CA GLY A 84 17.45 -23.60 1.82
C GLY A 84 16.60 -23.73 0.54
N PRO A 85 16.38 -24.95 0.03
CA PRO A 85 15.54 -25.17 -1.15
C PRO A 85 14.20 -24.45 -0.96
N ARG A 86 13.77 -23.69 -1.98
CA ARG A 86 12.53 -22.91 -1.99
C ARG A 86 11.36 -23.84 -1.65
N ARG A 87 11.00 -23.95 -0.37
CA ARG A 87 9.83 -24.70 0.09
C ARG A 87 8.60 -24.11 -0.60
N LEU A 88 7.69 -24.95 -1.08
CA LEU A 88 6.39 -24.50 -1.57
C LEU A 88 5.75 -23.57 -0.52
N PRO A 89 5.06 -22.49 -0.94
CA PRO A 89 4.33 -21.66 0.02
C PRO A 89 3.35 -22.53 0.80
N ALA A 90 3.28 -22.33 2.12
CA ALA A 90 2.32 -23.04 2.95
C ALA A 90 0.90 -22.55 2.61
N ILE A 91 -0.08 -23.45 2.68
CA ILE A 91 -1.49 -23.07 2.58
C ILE A 91 -1.85 -22.31 3.85
N PRO A 92 -2.46 -21.11 3.76
CA PRO A 92 -2.86 -20.35 4.94
C PRO A 92 -3.89 -21.14 5.78
N PRO A 93 -3.91 -20.96 7.11
CA PRO A 93 -4.87 -21.63 7.97
C PRO A 93 -6.30 -21.21 7.64
N VAL A 94 -7.13 -22.18 7.23
CA VAL A 94 -8.56 -21.97 6.94
C VAL A 94 -9.28 -21.49 8.20
N GLY A 95 -10.07 -20.43 8.07
CA GLY A 95 -10.86 -19.84 9.15
C GLY A 95 -10.06 -18.98 10.12
N GLY A 96 -8.77 -18.71 9.87
CA GLY A 96 -7.96 -17.83 10.72
C GLY A 96 -8.56 -16.43 10.87
N ALA A 97 -9.16 -15.88 9.80
CA ALA A 97 -9.85 -14.59 9.82
C ALA A 97 -11.27 -14.63 10.44
N LEU A 98 -11.78 -15.83 10.78
CA LEU A 98 -13.07 -16.02 11.47
C LEU A 98 -12.93 -16.09 13.00
N LEU A 99 -11.74 -16.40 13.51
CA LEU A 99 -11.49 -16.54 14.93
C LEU A 99 -11.32 -15.16 15.60
N LEU A 100 -12.14 -14.90 16.61
CA LEU A 100 -11.93 -13.82 17.58
C LEU A 100 -11.69 -14.43 18.97
N ASP A 101 -10.73 -13.85 19.67
CA ASP A 101 -10.54 -14.04 21.10
C ASP A 101 -11.69 -13.33 21.84
N SER A 102 -12.55 -14.11 22.52
CA SER A 102 -13.56 -13.73 23.53
C SER A 102 -14.87 -12.96 23.13
N ALA A 103 -15.95 -13.75 23.03
CA ALA A 103 -17.25 -13.66 23.74
C ALA A 103 -18.17 -12.40 23.73
N GLY A 104 -17.88 -11.29 23.05
CA GLY A 104 -18.67 -10.05 23.24
C GLY A 104 -19.41 -9.40 22.06
N ARG A 105 -19.34 -9.92 20.81
CA ARG A 105 -19.59 -9.07 19.62
C ARG A 105 -20.37 -9.67 18.43
N SER A 106 -21.02 -10.83 18.59
CA SER A 106 -21.70 -11.54 17.48
C SER A 106 -22.78 -10.71 16.75
N VAL A 107 -23.55 -9.89 17.47
CA VAL A 107 -24.64 -9.09 16.88
C VAL A 107 -24.12 -8.04 15.89
N ASN A 108 -23.00 -7.37 16.20
CA ASN A 108 -22.44 -6.36 15.30
C ASN A 108 -21.90 -6.99 14.01
N GLU A 109 -21.30 -8.19 14.09
CA GLU A 109 -20.84 -8.92 12.92
C GLU A 109 -22.02 -9.36 12.04
N VAL A 110 -23.12 -9.82 12.65
CA VAL A 110 -24.36 -10.15 11.91
C VAL A 110 -24.96 -8.91 11.25
N LEU A 111 -25.07 -7.78 11.95
CA LEU A 111 -25.56 -6.52 11.39
C LEU A 111 -24.66 -5.98 10.27
N ALA A 112 -23.34 -6.14 10.40
CA ALA A 112 -22.38 -5.83 9.34
C ALA A 112 -22.60 -6.74 8.12
N GLY A 113 -22.90 -8.03 8.33
CA GLY A 113 -23.23 -8.97 7.25
C GLY A 113 -24.55 -8.62 6.53
N VAL A 114 -25.58 -8.23 7.29
CA VAL A 114 -26.85 -7.71 6.74
C VAL A 114 -26.60 -6.45 5.92
N THR A 115 -25.76 -5.54 6.42
CA THR A 115 -25.37 -4.31 5.71
C THR A 115 -24.60 -4.65 4.43
N LEU A 116 -23.70 -5.63 4.50
CA LEU A 116 -22.86 -6.07 3.39
C LEU A 116 -23.70 -6.70 2.27
N VAL A 117 -24.63 -7.62 2.59
CA VAL A 117 -25.46 -8.26 1.56
C VAL A 117 -26.43 -7.27 0.91
N ALA A 118 -27.00 -6.35 1.71
CA ALA A 118 -27.89 -5.29 1.21
C ALA A 118 -27.18 -4.37 0.22
N LEU A 119 -25.88 -4.13 0.43
CA LEU A 119 -25.03 -3.39 -0.51
C LEU A 119 -24.60 -4.25 -1.71
N SER A 120 -24.14 -5.48 -1.46
CA SER A 120 -23.42 -6.29 -2.44
C SER A 120 -24.33 -6.89 -3.51
N LEU A 121 -25.48 -7.43 -3.12
CA LEU A 121 -26.38 -8.11 -4.05
C LEU A 121 -26.79 -7.23 -5.23
N PRO A 122 -27.37 -6.03 -5.00
CA PRO A 122 -27.90 -5.27 -6.12
C PRO A 122 -26.79 -4.72 -7.03
N ILE A 123 -25.63 -4.38 -6.45
CA ILE A 123 -24.46 -3.93 -7.21
C ILE A 123 -23.93 -5.06 -8.09
N ASN A 124 -23.80 -6.28 -7.55
CA ASN A 124 -23.31 -7.43 -8.31
C ASN A 124 -24.26 -7.79 -9.45
N ILE A 125 -25.58 -7.69 -9.21
CA ILE A 125 -26.57 -7.85 -10.27
C ILE A 125 -26.39 -6.78 -11.35
N GLY A 126 -26.25 -5.51 -10.95
CA GLY A 126 -26.02 -4.41 -11.88
C GLY A 126 -24.74 -4.59 -12.71
N TYR A 127 -23.67 -5.17 -12.15
CA TYR A 127 -22.47 -5.52 -12.91
C TYR A 127 -22.71 -6.65 -13.90
N ALA A 128 -23.44 -7.71 -13.51
CA ALA A 128 -23.83 -8.77 -14.43
C ALA A 128 -24.63 -8.20 -15.61
N SER A 129 -25.60 -7.31 -15.36
CA SER A 129 -26.40 -6.67 -16.40
C SER A 129 -25.57 -5.82 -17.37
N VAL A 130 -24.58 -5.07 -16.89
CA VAL A 130 -23.70 -4.25 -17.75
C VAL A 130 -22.86 -5.12 -18.68
N ILE A 131 -22.52 -6.34 -18.28
CA ILE A 131 -21.78 -7.31 -19.10
C ILE A 131 -22.69 -8.01 -20.11
N GLY A 132 -24.02 -7.86 -19.98
CA GLY A 132 -25.00 -8.64 -20.74
C GLY A 132 -25.20 -10.05 -20.18
N LEU A 133 -24.85 -10.29 -18.92
CA LEU A 133 -25.07 -11.56 -18.22
C LEU A 133 -26.42 -11.56 -17.49
N PRO A 134 -27.00 -12.74 -17.24
CA PRO A 134 -28.16 -12.88 -16.38
C PRO A 134 -27.92 -12.27 -14.99
N PRO A 135 -28.90 -11.56 -14.39
CA PRO A 135 -28.84 -11.05 -13.03
C PRO A 135 -28.39 -12.06 -11.97
N THR A 136 -28.75 -13.33 -12.17
CA THR A 136 -28.40 -14.45 -11.27
C THR A 136 -26.90 -14.62 -11.10
N THR A 137 -26.09 -14.35 -12.14
CA THR A 137 -24.64 -14.49 -12.08
C THR A 137 -24.02 -13.58 -11.00
N GLY A 138 -24.55 -12.37 -10.85
CA GLY A 138 -24.14 -11.44 -9.81
C GLY A 138 -24.56 -11.89 -8.40
N ILE A 139 -25.75 -12.50 -8.28
CA ILE A 139 -26.21 -13.09 -7.02
C ILE A 139 -25.32 -14.27 -6.64
N TYR A 140 -25.06 -15.18 -7.56
CA TYR A 140 -24.28 -16.38 -7.33
C TYR A 140 -22.82 -16.09 -6.95
N ALA A 141 -22.22 -15.05 -7.53
CA ALA A 141 -20.91 -14.55 -7.11
C ALA A 141 -20.88 -14.11 -5.62
N SER A 142 -22.04 -13.79 -5.04
CA SER A 142 -22.17 -13.36 -3.64
C SER A 142 -22.41 -14.51 -2.65
N ILE A 143 -22.48 -15.77 -3.11
CA ILE A 143 -22.82 -16.92 -2.27
C ILE A 143 -21.55 -17.76 -2.01
N VAL A 144 -21.31 -18.79 -2.83
CA VAL A 144 -20.22 -19.75 -2.63
C VAL A 144 -18.84 -19.10 -2.79
N PRO A 145 -18.61 -18.22 -3.78
CA PRO A 145 -17.30 -17.60 -3.95
C PRO A 145 -16.92 -16.67 -2.78
N LEU A 146 -17.89 -15.92 -2.25
CA LEU A 146 -17.71 -15.10 -1.06
C LEU A 146 -17.51 -15.94 0.21
N LEU A 147 -18.20 -17.08 0.33
CA LEU A 147 -18.01 -18.04 1.41
C LEU A 147 -16.58 -18.61 1.41
N VAL A 148 -16.11 -19.05 0.24
CA VAL A 148 -14.74 -19.56 0.04
C VAL A 148 -13.71 -18.50 0.39
N PHE A 149 -13.95 -17.25 -0.02
CA PHE A 149 -13.10 -16.13 0.34
C PHE A 149 -13.02 -15.93 1.86
N ALA A 150 -14.18 -15.85 2.53
CA ALA A 150 -14.27 -15.64 3.98
C ALA A 150 -13.54 -16.72 4.80
N LEU A 151 -13.48 -17.94 4.27
CA LEU A 151 -12.81 -19.08 4.89
C LEU A 151 -11.29 -19.11 4.64
N THR A 152 -10.79 -18.46 3.59
CA THR A 152 -9.38 -18.62 3.15
C THR A 152 -8.53 -17.36 3.23
N THR A 153 -9.13 -16.18 3.29
CA THR A 153 -8.40 -14.91 3.45
C THR A 153 -7.77 -14.77 4.84
N GLY A 154 -6.61 -14.10 4.90
CA GLY A 154 -6.01 -13.64 6.16
C GLY A 154 -6.57 -12.29 6.63
N SER A 155 -7.14 -11.52 5.70
CA SER A 155 -7.69 -10.20 5.94
C SER A 155 -9.02 -10.27 6.68
N ARG A 156 -9.14 -9.54 7.79
CA ARG A 156 -10.36 -9.58 8.61
C ARG A 156 -11.50 -8.72 8.09
N ARG A 157 -11.21 -7.74 7.23
CA ARG A 157 -12.22 -6.76 6.78
C ARG A 157 -12.36 -6.63 5.26
N LEU A 158 -11.44 -7.24 4.50
CA LEU A 158 -11.50 -7.18 3.05
C LEU A 158 -12.77 -7.87 2.57
N VAL A 159 -13.48 -7.26 1.62
CA VAL A 159 -14.61 -7.88 0.94
C VAL A 159 -14.23 -8.20 -0.49
N PHE A 160 -14.39 -9.47 -0.87
CA PHE A 160 -14.08 -9.98 -2.20
C PHE A 160 -15.36 -10.27 -2.98
N SER A 161 -15.54 -9.64 -4.13
CA SER A 161 -16.80 -9.62 -4.88
C SER A 161 -16.60 -9.01 -6.27
N PRO A 162 -17.54 -9.19 -7.21
CA PRO A 162 -17.49 -8.53 -8.52
C PRO A 162 -17.30 -7.02 -8.41
N ASP A 163 -16.43 -6.45 -9.24
CA ASP A 163 -16.10 -5.02 -9.24
C ASP A 163 -16.42 -4.36 -10.59
N ALA A 164 -16.61 -3.04 -10.60
CA ALA A 164 -16.93 -2.26 -11.81
C ALA A 164 -15.84 -2.39 -12.88
N THR A 165 -14.57 -2.34 -12.50
CA THR A 165 -13.45 -2.39 -13.45
C THR A 165 -13.36 -3.77 -14.08
N ILE A 166 -13.55 -4.81 -13.27
CA ILE A 166 -13.60 -6.21 -13.73
C ILE A 166 -14.80 -6.41 -14.67
N ALA A 167 -15.96 -5.83 -14.33
CA ALA A 167 -17.15 -5.91 -15.16
C ALA A 167 -16.93 -5.25 -16.54
N ALA A 168 -16.32 -4.06 -16.58
CA ALA A 168 -16.01 -3.38 -17.84
C ALA A 168 -15.02 -4.19 -18.71
N LEU A 169 -13.94 -4.71 -18.10
CA LEU A 169 -12.96 -5.55 -18.80
C LEU A 169 -13.60 -6.82 -19.36
N LEU A 170 -14.44 -7.47 -18.55
CA LEU A 170 -15.14 -8.68 -18.98
C LEU A 170 -16.12 -8.38 -20.11
N ALA A 171 -16.95 -7.34 -19.99
CA ALA A 171 -17.90 -6.93 -21.02
C ALA A 171 -17.24 -6.76 -22.39
N ALA A 172 -16.12 -6.05 -22.45
CA ALA A 172 -15.36 -5.87 -23.68
C ALA A 172 -14.77 -7.17 -24.22
N ALA A 173 -14.26 -8.03 -23.33
CA ALA A 173 -13.60 -9.28 -23.74
C ALA A 173 -14.56 -10.40 -24.13
N LEU A 174 -15.82 -10.35 -23.68
CA LEU A 174 -16.82 -11.35 -24.07
C LEU A 174 -17.30 -11.16 -25.53
N VAL A 175 -17.27 -9.94 -26.08
CA VAL A 175 -17.73 -9.65 -27.45
C VAL A 175 -17.15 -10.61 -28.51
N PRO A 176 -15.81 -10.77 -28.64
CA PRO A 176 -15.25 -11.69 -29.63
C PRO A 176 -15.55 -13.16 -29.35
N VAL A 177 -15.69 -13.55 -28.07
CA VAL A 177 -15.95 -14.94 -27.68
C VAL A 177 -17.40 -15.33 -27.98
N VAL A 178 -18.34 -14.43 -27.71
CA VAL A 178 -19.76 -14.59 -28.03
C VAL A 178 -19.98 -14.61 -29.53
N ALA A 179 -19.20 -13.84 -30.31
CA ALA A 179 -19.24 -13.91 -31.77
C ALA A 179 -18.88 -15.29 -32.35
N MET A 180 -18.18 -16.14 -31.58
CA MET A 180 -17.91 -17.54 -31.94
C MET A 180 -19.04 -18.52 -31.58
N GLY A 181 -20.16 -18.01 -31.06
CA GLY A 181 -21.32 -18.82 -30.64
C GLY A 181 -21.23 -19.36 -29.21
N VAL A 182 -20.25 -18.93 -28.41
CA VAL A 182 -20.16 -19.30 -26.99
C VAL A 182 -21.16 -18.47 -26.19
N GLU A 183 -21.94 -19.10 -25.32
CA GLU A 183 -22.89 -18.40 -24.46
C GLU A 183 -22.14 -17.42 -23.53
N PRO A 184 -22.61 -16.16 -23.36
CA PRO A 184 -21.93 -15.17 -22.52
C PRO A 184 -21.67 -15.65 -21.08
N THR A 185 -22.60 -16.42 -20.52
CA THR A 185 -22.49 -17.05 -19.19
C THR A 185 -21.31 -18.02 -19.14
N VAL A 186 -21.22 -18.94 -20.10
CA VAL A 186 -20.14 -19.92 -20.21
C VAL A 186 -18.78 -19.23 -20.39
N ALA A 187 -18.73 -18.18 -21.21
CA ALA A 187 -17.53 -17.38 -21.39
C ALA A 187 -17.09 -16.64 -20.10
N ALA A 188 -18.03 -16.09 -19.34
CA ALA A 188 -17.75 -15.46 -18.04
C ALA A 188 -17.22 -16.47 -17.00
N LEU A 189 -17.76 -17.70 -16.97
CA LEU A 189 -17.26 -18.78 -16.13
C LEU A 189 -15.85 -19.21 -16.53
N GLY A 190 -15.56 -19.27 -17.83
CA GLY A 190 -14.22 -19.52 -18.35
C GLY A 190 -13.22 -18.45 -17.92
N ALA A 191 -13.60 -17.17 -18.02
CA ALA A 191 -12.77 -16.06 -17.56
C ALA A 191 -12.52 -16.12 -16.03
N ALA A 192 -13.54 -16.48 -15.23
CA ALA A 192 -13.40 -16.65 -13.79
C ALA A 192 -12.44 -17.80 -13.47
N LEU A 193 -12.53 -18.92 -14.20
CA LEU A 193 -11.66 -20.08 -14.00
C LEU A 193 -10.21 -19.73 -14.33
N LEU A 194 -9.95 -19.15 -15.51
CA LEU A 194 -8.61 -18.72 -15.91
C LEU A 194 -8.02 -17.72 -14.93
N THR A 195 -8.81 -16.72 -14.51
CA THR A 195 -8.40 -15.73 -13.51
C THR A 195 -8.00 -16.43 -12.20
N GLY A 196 -8.83 -17.36 -11.71
CA GLY A 196 -8.55 -18.13 -10.51
C GLY A 196 -7.27 -18.96 -10.61
N LEU A 197 -7.07 -19.65 -11.73
CA LEU A 197 -5.87 -20.45 -11.98
C LEU A 197 -4.61 -19.58 -12.10
N LEU A 198 -4.69 -18.43 -12.77
CA LEU A 198 -3.58 -17.48 -12.89
C LEU A 198 -3.20 -16.87 -11.53
N LEU A 199 -4.18 -16.59 -10.67
CA LEU A 199 -3.95 -16.14 -9.29
C LEU A 199 -3.29 -17.24 -8.45
N LEU A 200 -3.74 -18.49 -8.55
CA LEU A 200 -3.11 -19.63 -7.88
C LEU A 200 -1.66 -19.85 -8.38
N LEU A 201 -1.42 -19.67 -9.68
CA LEU A 201 -0.07 -19.68 -10.25
C LEU A 201 0.77 -18.52 -9.69
N ALA A 202 0.21 -17.31 -9.59
CA ALA A 202 0.88 -16.15 -9.00
C ALA A 202 1.22 -16.37 -7.52
N TRP A 203 0.33 -17.02 -6.76
CA TRP A 203 0.60 -17.45 -5.38
C TRP A 203 1.75 -18.45 -5.29
N LEU A 204 1.77 -19.46 -6.17
CA LEU A 204 2.84 -20.46 -6.24
C LEU A 204 4.20 -19.81 -6.56
N LEU A 205 4.20 -18.82 -7.44
CA LEU A 205 5.36 -18.01 -7.81
C LEU A 205 5.72 -16.92 -6.78
N ARG A 206 4.96 -16.81 -5.68
CA ARG A 206 5.12 -15.81 -4.61
C ARG A 206 5.01 -14.36 -5.08
N LEU A 207 4.22 -14.09 -6.12
CA LEU A 207 4.08 -12.77 -6.72
C LEU A 207 3.32 -11.77 -5.83
N GLY A 208 2.59 -12.23 -4.80
CA GLY A 208 2.01 -11.34 -3.79
C GLY A 208 3.08 -10.46 -3.11
N GLY A 209 4.32 -10.95 -3.02
CA GLY A 209 5.44 -10.21 -2.45
C GLY A 209 5.88 -8.99 -3.25
N LEU A 210 5.56 -8.89 -4.55
CA LEU A 210 5.92 -7.73 -5.39
C LEU A 210 5.24 -6.44 -4.93
N VAL A 211 4.13 -6.55 -4.20
CA VAL A 211 3.40 -5.40 -3.69
C VAL A 211 4.13 -4.73 -2.51
N ARG A 212 5.12 -5.40 -1.89
CA ARG A 212 5.99 -4.78 -0.86
C ARG A 212 6.83 -3.62 -1.40
N PHE A 213 6.98 -3.50 -2.72
CA PHE A 213 7.65 -2.38 -3.36
C PHE A 213 6.77 -1.12 -3.48
N LEU A 214 5.49 -1.19 -3.08
CA LEU A 214 4.62 -0.02 -3.05
C LEU A 214 4.86 0.80 -1.79
N SER A 215 5.29 2.04 -1.98
CA SER A 215 5.41 3.00 -0.89
C SER A 215 4.03 3.39 -0.35
N HIS A 216 4.00 3.86 0.91
CA HIS A 216 2.76 4.33 1.52
C HIS A 216 2.07 5.44 0.69
N ALA A 217 2.85 6.34 0.10
CA ALA A 217 2.35 7.41 -0.78
C ALA A 217 1.60 6.87 -2.00
N VAL A 218 2.13 5.83 -2.66
CA VAL A 218 1.47 5.19 -3.81
C VAL A 218 0.12 4.60 -3.40
N LEU A 219 0.03 3.95 -2.25
CA LEU A 219 -1.22 3.36 -1.76
C LEU A 219 -2.29 4.42 -1.48
N VAL A 220 -1.91 5.53 -0.84
CA VAL A 220 -2.79 6.66 -0.55
C VAL A 220 -3.30 7.28 -1.85
N GLY A 221 -2.41 7.51 -2.82
CA GLY A 221 -2.76 8.02 -4.14
C GLY A 221 -3.70 7.10 -4.92
N PHE A 222 -3.39 5.80 -4.94
CA PHE A 222 -4.17 4.79 -5.63
C PHE A 222 -5.61 4.73 -5.12
N ILE A 223 -5.78 4.64 -3.79
CA ILE A 223 -7.10 4.59 -3.15
C ILE A 223 -7.91 5.87 -3.43
N ALA A 224 -7.26 7.03 -3.43
CA ALA A 224 -7.92 8.29 -3.75
C ALA A 224 -8.36 8.36 -5.22
N GLY A 225 -7.51 7.94 -6.16
CA GLY A 225 -7.83 7.86 -7.59
C GLY A 225 -9.02 6.93 -7.85
N LEU A 226 -8.96 5.70 -7.32
CA LEU A 226 -10.04 4.71 -7.41
C LEU A 226 -11.35 5.26 -6.81
N GLY A 227 -11.26 5.96 -5.67
CA GLY A 227 -12.43 6.57 -5.04
C GLY A 227 -13.09 7.63 -5.93
N VAL A 228 -12.31 8.47 -6.61
CA VAL A 228 -12.84 9.48 -7.53
C VAL A 228 -13.44 8.83 -8.78
N GLU A 229 -12.78 7.82 -9.35
CA GLU A 229 -13.29 7.06 -10.50
C GLU A 229 -14.65 6.41 -10.18
N ILE A 230 -14.74 5.72 -9.04
CA ILE A 230 -16.00 5.10 -8.60
C ILE A 230 -17.06 6.18 -8.40
N LEU A 231 -16.75 7.33 -7.77
CA LEU A 231 -17.71 8.40 -7.59
C LEU A 231 -18.29 8.90 -8.92
N THR A 232 -17.46 9.10 -9.94
CA THR A 232 -17.92 9.50 -11.29
C THR A 232 -18.93 8.48 -11.85
N SER A 233 -18.61 7.18 -11.77
CA SER A 233 -19.52 6.12 -12.23
C SER A 233 -20.85 6.08 -11.46
N GLN A 234 -20.85 6.45 -10.18
CA GLN A 234 -22.07 6.51 -9.37
C GLN A 234 -22.91 7.75 -9.67
N VAL A 235 -22.29 8.89 -9.99
CA VAL A 235 -23.02 10.10 -10.41
C VAL A 235 -23.79 9.82 -11.69
N ARG A 236 -23.20 9.11 -12.67
CA ARG A 236 -23.91 8.65 -13.88
C ARG A 236 -25.17 7.86 -13.54
N ARG A 237 -25.08 6.90 -12.60
CA ARG A 237 -26.23 6.09 -12.15
C ARG A 237 -27.32 6.91 -11.44
N ILE A 238 -26.95 7.93 -10.69
CA ILE A 238 -27.91 8.81 -10.00
C ILE A 238 -28.62 9.73 -11.00
N LEU A 239 -27.89 10.27 -11.97
CA LEU A 239 -28.47 11.11 -13.03
C LEU A 239 -29.33 10.31 -14.02
N ALA A 240 -29.14 8.98 -14.09
CA ALA A 240 -29.78 8.08 -15.05
C ALA A 240 -29.57 8.53 -16.51
N VAL A 241 -28.31 8.84 -16.84
CA VAL A 241 -27.88 9.23 -18.19
C VAL A 241 -26.94 8.18 -18.76
N ASP A 242 -27.09 7.90 -20.05
CA ASP A 242 -26.20 7.01 -20.78
C ASP A 242 -25.04 7.82 -21.37
N VAL A 243 -23.82 7.51 -20.91
CA VAL A 243 -22.59 8.15 -21.37
C VAL A 243 -21.64 7.05 -21.80
N GLU A 244 -21.51 6.88 -23.11
CA GLU A 244 -20.45 6.07 -23.71
C GLU A 244 -19.18 6.89 -23.82
N ALA A 245 -18.16 6.54 -23.03
CA ALA A 245 -16.90 7.26 -23.03
C ALA A 245 -15.73 6.32 -22.74
N ASP A 246 -14.72 6.38 -23.59
CA ASP A 246 -13.42 5.75 -23.34
C ASP A 246 -12.57 6.65 -22.44
N GLY A 247 -12.48 6.27 -21.18
CA GLY A 247 -11.63 6.91 -20.17
C GLY A 247 -12.32 8.04 -19.40
N TRP A 248 -11.82 8.25 -18.18
CA TRP A 248 -12.47 9.09 -17.17
C TRP A 248 -12.67 10.56 -17.60
N VAL A 249 -11.72 11.17 -18.32
CA VAL A 249 -11.84 12.58 -18.75
C VAL A 249 -13.03 12.76 -19.70
N ARG A 250 -13.18 11.87 -20.68
CA ARG A 250 -14.30 11.92 -21.63
C ARG A 250 -15.62 11.60 -20.93
N GLU A 251 -15.61 10.68 -19.96
CA GLU A 251 -16.77 10.38 -19.14
C GLU A 251 -17.25 11.61 -18.37
N VAL A 252 -16.36 12.36 -17.73
CA VAL A 252 -16.71 13.60 -17.02
C VAL A 252 -17.27 14.65 -17.97
N ILE A 253 -16.66 14.84 -19.15
CA ILE A 253 -17.16 15.79 -20.15
C ILE A 253 -18.55 15.37 -20.66
N GLY A 254 -18.73 14.09 -20.98
CA GLY A 254 -20.02 13.53 -21.42
C GLY A 254 -21.09 13.66 -20.35
N LEU A 255 -20.74 13.44 -19.08
CA LEU A 255 -21.64 13.61 -17.95
C LEU A 255 -22.11 15.07 -17.80
N ILE A 256 -21.21 16.03 -17.98
CA ILE A 256 -21.54 17.46 -17.95
C ILE A 256 -22.47 17.82 -19.12
N ALA A 257 -22.20 17.29 -20.31
CA ALA A 257 -23.01 17.51 -21.49
C ALA A 257 -24.42 16.91 -21.35
N ALA A 258 -24.55 15.75 -20.71
CA ALA A 258 -25.81 15.03 -20.50
C ALA A 258 -26.62 15.53 -19.28
N LEU A 259 -26.14 16.52 -18.52
CA LEU A 259 -26.88 17.07 -17.37
C LEU A 259 -28.32 17.52 -17.70
N PRO A 260 -28.62 18.13 -18.85
CA PRO A 260 -29.99 18.50 -19.22
C PRO A 260 -30.93 17.31 -19.41
N GLU A 261 -30.40 16.12 -19.70
CA GLU A 261 -31.16 14.89 -19.94
C GLU A 261 -31.39 14.09 -18.64
N ALA A 262 -30.85 14.56 -17.51
CA ALA A 262 -30.92 13.85 -16.24
C ALA A 262 -32.36 13.73 -15.71
N SER A 263 -32.72 12.54 -15.25
CA SER A 263 -34.01 12.29 -14.62
C SER A 263 -34.05 12.84 -13.19
N MET A 264 -34.88 13.86 -12.95
CA MET A 264 -35.04 14.44 -11.62
C MET A 264 -35.60 13.44 -10.60
N ALA A 265 -36.45 12.49 -11.05
CA ALA A 265 -36.94 11.41 -10.20
C ALA A 265 -35.80 10.47 -9.76
N SER A 266 -34.90 10.13 -10.69
CA SER A 266 -33.72 9.32 -10.40
C SER A 266 -32.77 10.04 -9.43
N VAL A 267 -32.54 11.34 -9.65
CA VAL A 267 -31.73 12.17 -8.76
C VAL A 267 -32.33 12.22 -7.36
N ALA A 268 -33.65 12.42 -7.24
CA ALA A 268 -34.34 12.43 -5.96
C ALA A 268 -34.22 11.08 -5.22
N VAL A 269 -34.31 9.96 -5.95
CA VAL A 269 -34.11 8.60 -5.43
C VAL A 269 -32.68 8.41 -4.91
N GLY A 270 -31.66 8.78 -5.69
CA GLY A 270 -30.26 8.64 -5.32
C GLY A 270 -29.87 9.55 -4.13
N VAL A 271 -30.21 10.84 -4.21
CA VAL A 271 -29.96 11.80 -3.13
C VAL A 271 -30.76 11.44 -1.87
N GLY A 272 -32.03 11.04 -2.04
CA GLY A 272 -32.89 10.57 -0.94
C GLY A 272 -32.27 9.38 -0.20
N THR A 273 -31.69 8.44 -0.94
CA THR A 273 -30.95 7.31 -0.34
C THR A 273 -29.78 7.81 0.52
N ILE A 274 -28.98 8.74 0.01
CA ILE A 274 -27.84 9.32 0.77
C ILE A 274 -28.33 10.02 2.05
N VAL A 275 -29.41 10.80 1.94
CA VAL A 275 -30.01 11.54 3.05
C VAL A 275 -30.51 10.57 4.13
N ILE A 276 -31.26 9.54 3.75
CA ILE A 276 -31.78 8.53 4.69
C ILE A 276 -30.63 7.81 5.39
N VAL A 277 -29.60 7.37 4.66
CA VAL A 277 -28.43 6.69 5.26
C VAL A 277 -27.66 7.62 6.19
N ARG A 278 -27.53 8.91 5.87
CA ARG A 278 -26.89 9.90 6.75
C ARG A 278 -27.74 10.22 7.98
N ALA A 279 -29.05 10.35 7.83
CA ALA A 279 -29.99 10.57 8.92
C ALA A 279 -29.97 9.38 9.89
N LEU A 280 -30.16 8.16 9.39
CA LEU A 280 -30.15 6.93 10.19
C LEU A 280 -28.83 6.73 10.94
N ARG A 281 -27.69 7.09 10.35
CA ARG A 281 -26.41 7.06 11.08
C ARG A 281 -26.34 8.03 12.27
N ARG A 282 -27.12 9.12 12.26
CA ARG A 282 -27.19 10.06 13.39
C ARG A 282 -28.21 9.63 14.44
N VAL A 283 -29.42 9.24 14.02
CA VAL A 283 -30.51 8.89 14.96
C VAL A 283 -30.48 7.43 15.44
N ALA A 284 -30.05 6.50 14.60
CA ALA A 284 -30.09 5.06 14.88
C ALA A 284 -28.83 4.34 14.33
N PRO A 285 -27.63 4.66 14.87
CA PRO A 285 -26.34 4.18 14.32
C PRO A 285 -26.16 2.65 14.31
N ARG A 286 -27.00 1.92 15.07
CA ARG A 286 -26.98 0.45 15.15
C ARG A 286 -27.84 -0.23 14.08
N THR A 287 -28.63 0.52 13.31
CA THR A 287 -29.50 -0.04 12.28
C THR A 287 -28.76 -0.20 10.95
N PRO A 288 -29.11 -1.22 10.12
CA PRO A 288 -28.57 -1.37 8.78
C PRO A 288 -29.17 -0.29 7.86
N GLY A 289 -28.66 0.94 7.99
CA GLY A 289 -29.24 2.11 7.35
C GLY A 289 -29.27 2.03 5.82
N SER A 290 -28.37 1.26 5.21
CA SER A 290 -28.37 0.96 3.77
C SER A 290 -29.59 0.15 3.35
N LEU A 291 -29.92 -0.91 4.08
CA LEU A 291 -31.08 -1.76 3.82
C LEU A 291 -32.38 -0.99 4.01
N ILE A 292 -32.49 -0.21 5.10
CA ILE A 292 -33.68 0.60 5.37
C ILE A 292 -33.87 1.63 4.25
N ALA A 293 -32.80 2.31 3.82
CA ALA A 293 -32.88 3.27 2.72
C ALA A 293 -33.34 2.59 1.41
N LEU A 294 -32.83 1.41 1.09
CA LEU A 294 -33.25 0.62 -0.08
C LEU A 294 -34.72 0.21 0.00
N LEU A 295 -35.20 -0.25 1.15
CA LEU A 295 -36.60 -0.64 1.33
C LEU A 295 -37.55 0.56 1.22
N VAL A 296 -37.20 1.69 1.84
CA VAL A 296 -38.01 2.91 1.81
C VAL A 296 -38.07 3.48 0.39
N VAL A 297 -36.92 3.66 -0.24
CA VAL A 297 -36.85 4.27 -1.58
C VAL A 297 -37.37 3.31 -2.65
N GLY A 298 -37.05 2.03 -2.56
CA GLY A 298 -37.58 0.99 -3.45
C GLY A 298 -39.09 0.84 -3.32
N GLY A 299 -39.63 0.85 -2.10
CA GLY A 299 -41.08 0.84 -1.86
C GLY A 299 -41.77 2.09 -2.43
N ALA A 300 -41.17 3.27 -2.25
CA ALA A 300 -41.68 4.51 -2.82
C ALA A 300 -41.71 4.48 -4.35
N VAL A 301 -40.64 4.00 -5.00
CA VAL A 301 -40.59 3.84 -6.46
C VAL A 301 -41.59 2.80 -6.95
N ALA A 302 -41.75 1.68 -6.25
CA ALA A 302 -42.72 0.64 -6.60
C ALA A 302 -44.17 1.15 -6.50
N TRP A 303 -44.46 2.02 -5.53
CA TRP A 303 -45.80 2.61 -5.32
C TRP A 303 -46.10 3.77 -6.28
N LEU A 304 -45.17 4.72 -6.43
CA LEU A 304 -45.36 5.92 -7.26
C LEU A 304 -45.14 5.66 -8.76
N ARG A 305 -44.34 4.64 -9.12
CA ARG A 305 -43.91 4.33 -10.49
C ARG A 305 -43.48 5.57 -11.29
N PRO A 306 -42.54 6.38 -10.76
CA PRO A 306 -42.11 7.59 -11.45
C PRO A 306 -41.41 7.26 -12.76
N GLU A 307 -41.73 8.01 -13.82
CA GLU A 307 -41.02 7.91 -15.09
C GLU A 307 -39.55 8.32 -14.92
N GLY A 308 -38.66 7.71 -15.71
CA GLY A 308 -37.23 7.99 -15.67
C GLY A 308 -36.47 7.39 -14.48
N VAL A 309 -37.06 6.44 -13.73
CA VAL A 309 -36.34 5.66 -12.71
C VAL A 309 -36.16 4.22 -13.18
N ALA A 310 -34.93 3.86 -13.56
CA ALA A 310 -34.60 2.49 -13.92
C ALA A 310 -34.55 1.58 -12.68
N VAL A 311 -35.19 0.42 -12.79
CA VAL A 311 -35.14 -0.67 -11.81
C VAL A 311 -34.39 -1.86 -12.39
N LEU A 312 -33.99 -2.79 -11.52
CA LEU A 312 -33.15 -3.93 -11.88
C LEU A 312 -33.81 -4.92 -12.84
N GLY A 313 -35.12 -5.15 -12.70
CA GLY A 313 -35.89 -6.06 -13.54
C GLY A 313 -35.89 -7.52 -13.06
N PRO A 314 -36.59 -8.43 -13.76
CA PRO A 314 -36.85 -9.79 -13.29
C PRO A 314 -35.59 -10.60 -12.99
N VAL A 315 -35.58 -11.30 -11.86
CA VAL A 315 -34.49 -12.19 -11.43
C VAL A 315 -35.05 -13.59 -11.20
N PRO A 316 -34.57 -14.63 -11.91
CA PRO A 316 -34.92 -16.02 -11.62
C PRO A 316 -34.60 -16.42 -10.17
N ALA A 317 -35.52 -17.10 -9.51
CA ALA A 317 -35.29 -17.63 -8.17
C ALA A 317 -34.55 -18.99 -8.23
N GLY A 318 -33.55 -19.19 -7.38
CA GLY A 318 -32.81 -20.45 -7.32
C GLY A 318 -31.47 -20.36 -6.62
N LEU A 319 -30.88 -21.52 -6.33
CA LEU A 319 -29.51 -21.65 -5.84
C LEU A 319 -28.57 -22.04 -7.00
N PRO A 320 -27.28 -21.66 -6.95
CA PRO A 320 -26.32 -22.02 -7.99
C PRO A 320 -26.09 -23.53 -7.98
N ALA A 321 -26.36 -24.18 -9.11
CA ALA A 321 -25.91 -25.53 -9.37
C ALA A 321 -24.44 -25.51 -9.83
N PRO A 322 -23.62 -26.50 -9.46
CA PRO A 322 -22.28 -26.64 -10.02
C PRO A 322 -22.33 -26.76 -11.54
N SER A 323 -21.60 -25.90 -12.23
CA SER A 323 -21.43 -25.91 -13.68
C SER A 323 -19.95 -25.82 -14.03
N PHE A 324 -19.58 -26.35 -15.19
CA PHE A 324 -18.22 -26.21 -15.70
C PHE A 324 -18.26 -25.54 -17.07
N PRO A 325 -17.40 -24.54 -17.33
CA PRO A 325 -17.33 -23.90 -18.64
C PRO A 325 -16.80 -24.91 -19.67
N VAL A 326 -17.65 -25.27 -20.65
CA VAL A 326 -17.27 -26.10 -21.78
C VAL A 326 -17.31 -25.24 -23.04
N MET A 327 -16.15 -24.99 -23.65
CA MET A 327 -15.99 -24.15 -24.83
C MET A 327 -14.76 -24.60 -25.63
N PRO A 328 -14.66 -24.27 -26.93
CA PRO A 328 -13.52 -24.64 -27.76
C PRO A 328 -12.22 -23.93 -27.30
N LEU A 329 -11.07 -24.48 -27.68
CA LEU A 329 -9.75 -24.04 -27.19
C LEU A 329 -9.41 -22.59 -27.60
N ASP A 330 -9.83 -22.17 -28.78
CA ASP A 330 -9.73 -20.79 -29.27
C ASP A 330 -10.44 -19.80 -28.35
N ALA A 331 -11.62 -20.14 -27.81
CA ALA A 331 -12.32 -19.32 -26.82
C ALA A 331 -11.52 -19.16 -25.53
N TRP A 332 -10.89 -20.24 -25.04
CA TRP A 332 -9.99 -20.16 -23.88
C TRP A 332 -8.78 -19.25 -24.15
N LEU A 333 -8.18 -19.34 -25.34
CA LEU A 333 -7.03 -18.51 -25.71
C LEU A 333 -7.41 -17.03 -25.85
N LEU A 334 -8.61 -16.72 -26.36
CA LEU A 334 -9.13 -15.35 -26.43
C LEU A 334 -9.44 -14.75 -25.05
N LEU A 335 -9.82 -15.57 -24.08
CA LEU A 335 -10.06 -15.13 -22.70
C LEU A 335 -8.77 -14.96 -21.88
N LEU A 336 -7.64 -15.51 -22.33
CA LEU A 336 -6.40 -15.47 -21.58
C LEU A 336 -5.89 -14.03 -21.30
N PRO A 337 -5.85 -13.09 -22.26
CA PRO A 337 -5.37 -11.74 -22.01
C PRO A 337 -6.22 -10.97 -21.00
N VAL A 338 -7.56 -11.07 -21.09
CA VAL A 338 -8.45 -10.40 -20.12
C VAL A 338 -8.33 -11.04 -18.74
N SER A 339 -8.20 -12.37 -18.66
CA SER A 339 -8.07 -13.08 -17.38
C SER A 339 -6.74 -12.75 -16.71
N LEU A 340 -5.67 -12.57 -17.48
CA LEU A 340 -4.39 -12.07 -16.98
C LEU A 340 -4.51 -10.63 -16.47
N ALA A 341 -5.22 -9.76 -17.20
CA ALA A 341 -5.47 -8.39 -16.77
C ALA A 341 -6.29 -8.34 -15.48
N ILE A 342 -7.36 -9.13 -15.37
CA ILE A 342 -8.18 -9.24 -14.16
C ILE A 342 -7.36 -9.80 -13.00
N ALA A 343 -6.55 -10.84 -13.22
CA ALA A 343 -5.68 -11.40 -12.17
C ALA A 343 -4.66 -10.36 -11.68
N ALA A 344 -4.00 -9.65 -12.59
CA ALA A 344 -3.05 -8.59 -12.25
C ALA A 344 -3.73 -7.44 -11.48
N LEU A 345 -4.90 -7.01 -11.94
CA LEU A 345 -5.73 -6.02 -11.26
C LEU A 345 -6.15 -6.48 -9.87
N THR A 346 -6.56 -7.73 -9.72
CA THR A 346 -7.00 -8.31 -8.45
C THR A 346 -5.85 -8.37 -7.44
N ILE A 347 -4.64 -8.74 -7.87
CA ILE A 347 -3.44 -8.69 -7.02
C ILE A 347 -3.14 -7.25 -6.62
N ALA A 348 -3.12 -6.34 -7.59
CA ALA A 348 -2.84 -4.92 -7.40
C ALA A 348 -3.80 -4.29 -6.39
N GLU A 349 -5.10 -4.31 -6.68
CA GLU A 349 -6.13 -3.71 -5.82
C GLU A 349 -6.29 -4.44 -4.50
N GLY A 350 -6.36 -5.77 -4.53
CA GLY A 350 -6.64 -6.58 -3.36
C GLY A 350 -5.57 -6.49 -2.31
N VAL A 351 -4.30 -6.61 -2.70
CA VAL A 351 -3.20 -6.51 -1.74
C VAL A 351 -3.04 -5.08 -1.23
N VAL A 352 -3.21 -4.07 -2.08
CA VAL A 352 -3.16 -2.66 -1.65
C VAL A 352 -4.24 -2.37 -0.61
N LEU A 353 -5.46 -2.84 -0.86
CA LEU A 353 -6.60 -2.64 0.01
C LEU A 353 -6.47 -3.43 1.32
N SER A 354 -6.04 -4.70 1.25
CA SER A 354 -5.81 -5.52 2.44
C SER A 354 -4.75 -4.89 3.33
N GLN A 355 -3.60 -4.52 2.79
CA GLN A 355 -2.51 -3.87 3.52
C GLN A 355 -2.94 -2.52 4.12
N SER A 356 -3.72 -1.73 3.39
CA SER A 356 -4.27 -0.47 3.90
C SER A 356 -5.16 -0.71 5.13
N GLU A 357 -6.07 -1.68 5.05
CA GLU A 357 -6.96 -2.01 6.16
C GLU A 357 -6.22 -2.66 7.35
N GLY A 358 -5.26 -3.54 7.08
CA GLY A 358 -4.43 -4.14 8.12
C GLY A 358 -3.66 -3.08 8.92
N ARG A 359 -3.03 -2.13 8.24
CA ARG A 359 -2.30 -1.02 8.90
C ARG A 359 -3.19 -0.13 9.76
N LYS A 360 -4.41 0.18 9.31
CA LYS A 360 -5.36 0.98 10.11
C LYS A 360 -5.74 0.29 11.43
N HIS A 361 -5.64 -1.03 11.48
CA HIS A 361 -6.06 -1.84 12.64
C HIS A 361 -4.90 -2.55 13.35
N GLY A 362 -3.64 -2.33 12.94
CA GLY A 362 -2.47 -2.99 13.51
C GLY A 362 -2.39 -4.50 13.22
N GLU A 363 -2.97 -4.94 12.10
CA GLU A 363 -3.00 -6.33 11.66
C GLU A 363 -1.92 -6.57 10.59
N GLU A 364 -1.10 -7.60 10.77
CA GLU A 364 -0.15 -8.06 9.74
C GLU A 364 -0.87 -8.97 8.76
N ILE A 365 -0.76 -8.65 7.47
CA ILE A 365 -1.37 -9.40 6.37
C ILE A 365 -0.26 -9.85 5.43
N ASP A 366 -0.16 -11.16 5.18
CA ASP A 366 0.71 -11.69 4.14
C ASP A 366 0.04 -11.50 2.77
N PRO A 367 0.62 -10.70 1.86
CA PRO A 367 0.12 -10.56 0.50
C PRO A 367 -0.07 -11.87 -0.26
N ASN A 368 0.77 -12.87 -0.02
CA ASN A 368 0.72 -14.11 -0.79
C ASN A 368 -0.49 -14.95 -0.40
N ASP A 369 -0.83 -14.97 0.89
CA ASP A 369 -2.02 -15.67 1.40
C ASP A 369 -3.31 -15.06 0.85
N GLU A 370 -3.33 -13.74 0.66
CA GLU A 370 -4.43 -13.07 -0.01
C GLU A 370 -4.59 -13.50 -1.48
N VAL A 371 -3.48 -13.58 -2.23
CA VAL A 371 -3.51 -14.04 -3.63
C VAL A 371 -4.04 -15.47 -3.74
N PHE A 372 -3.71 -16.34 -2.79
CA PHE A 372 -4.30 -17.68 -2.70
C PHE A 372 -5.82 -17.64 -2.52
N ALA A 373 -6.31 -16.84 -1.56
CA ALA A 373 -7.74 -16.68 -1.32
C ALA A 373 -8.48 -16.11 -2.55
N TYR A 374 -7.90 -15.14 -3.24
CA TYR A 374 -8.46 -14.57 -4.47
C TYR A 374 -8.58 -15.63 -5.58
N GLY A 375 -7.54 -16.46 -5.74
CA GLY A 375 -7.52 -17.52 -6.73
C GLY A 375 -8.59 -18.58 -6.46
N LEU A 376 -8.66 -19.09 -5.22
CA LEU A 376 -9.64 -20.11 -4.86
C LEU A 376 -11.08 -19.59 -4.97
N SER A 377 -11.31 -18.33 -4.61
CA SER A 377 -12.62 -17.69 -4.72
C SER A 377 -13.06 -17.51 -6.17
N ASN A 378 -12.15 -17.20 -7.09
CA ASN A 378 -12.45 -17.12 -8.52
C ASN A 378 -12.69 -18.50 -9.14
N VAL A 379 -11.98 -19.54 -8.71
CA VAL A 379 -12.30 -20.93 -9.10
C VAL A 379 -13.70 -21.32 -8.62
N ALA A 380 -14.06 -20.97 -7.38
CA ALA A 380 -15.42 -21.18 -6.88
C ALA A 380 -16.47 -20.39 -7.68
N ALA A 381 -16.15 -19.17 -8.12
CA ALA A 381 -17.03 -18.40 -8.99
C ALA A 381 -17.27 -19.10 -10.33
N ALA A 382 -16.24 -19.71 -10.93
CA ALA A 382 -16.39 -20.47 -12.16
C ALA A 382 -17.25 -21.72 -12.00
N VAL A 383 -17.15 -22.41 -10.86
CA VAL A 383 -17.89 -23.66 -10.60
C VAL A 383 -19.35 -23.39 -10.21
N PHE A 384 -19.64 -22.31 -9.50
CA PHE A 384 -20.98 -22.03 -8.98
C PHE A 384 -21.69 -20.92 -9.75
N ALA A 385 -21.56 -20.91 -11.08
CA ALA A 385 -22.28 -20.02 -11.98
C ALA A 385 -22.11 -18.51 -11.68
N GLY A 386 -20.95 -18.11 -11.15
CA GLY A 386 -20.58 -16.73 -10.85
C GLY A 386 -19.86 -16.03 -12.00
N MET A 387 -19.13 -14.98 -11.67
CA MET A 387 -18.29 -14.20 -12.59
C MET A 387 -16.97 -13.83 -11.89
N PRO A 388 -15.93 -13.39 -12.63
CA PRO A 388 -14.69 -12.96 -12.03
C PRO A 388 -14.90 -11.96 -10.89
N MET A 389 -14.16 -12.16 -9.80
CA MET A 389 -14.27 -11.39 -8.57
C MET A 389 -12.95 -10.68 -8.25
N GLY A 390 -13.07 -9.53 -7.59
CA GLY A 390 -11.94 -8.73 -7.13
C GLY A 390 -12.16 -8.18 -5.73
N ALA A 391 -11.20 -7.40 -5.26
CA ALA A 391 -11.30 -6.74 -3.96
C ALA A 391 -12.12 -5.45 -4.07
N SER A 392 -13.09 -5.26 -3.17
CA SER A 392 -13.99 -4.10 -3.24
C SER A 392 -13.71 -3.08 -2.15
N ALA A 393 -13.17 -1.92 -2.54
CA ALA A 393 -12.90 -0.82 -1.60
C ALA A 393 -14.17 -0.29 -0.93
N SER A 394 -15.25 -0.09 -1.71
CA SER A 394 -16.52 0.45 -1.22
C SER A 394 -17.20 -0.47 -0.21
N ARG A 395 -17.25 -1.78 -0.48
CA ARG A 395 -17.85 -2.78 0.42
C ARG A 395 -16.98 -3.03 1.65
N THR A 396 -15.66 -3.08 1.48
CA THR A 396 -14.70 -3.16 2.59
C THR A 396 -14.87 -1.98 3.55
N ALA A 397 -14.95 -0.76 3.02
CA ALA A 397 -15.18 0.43 3.84
C ALA A 397 -16.57 0.43 4.52
N ALA A 398 -17.61 -0.04 3.83
CA ALA A 398 -18.94 -0.19 4.42
C ALA A 398 -18.97 -1.22 5.56
N MET A 399 -18.30 -2.36 5.37
CA MET A 399 -18.19 -3.42 6.36
C MET A 399 -17.37 -2.95 7.57
N ALA A 400 -16.24 -2.29 7.35
CA ALA A 400 -15.44 -1.68 8.41
C ALA A 400 -16.22 -0.60 9.17
N ALA A 401 -16.99 0.25 8.47
CA ALA A 401 -17.83 1.28 9.08
C ALA A 401 -19.00 0.70 9.90
N ALA A 402 -19.47 -0.51 9.57
CA ALA A 402 -20.44 -1.25 10.38
C ALA A 402 -19.82 -1.87 11.65
N GLY A 403 -18.51 -1.72 11.85
CA GLY A 403 -17.81 -2.18 13.05
C GLY A 403 -17.32 -3.62 12.96
N ALA A 404 -17.26 -4.20 11.76
CA ALA A 404 -16.75 -5.56 11.53
C ALA A 404 -15.31 -5.72 12.01
N ARG A 405 -14.99 -6.90 12.55
CA ARG A 405 -13.65 -7.25 13.04
C ARG A 405 -13.14 -8.60 12.55
N THR A 406 -13.97 -9.36 11.86
CA THR A 406 -13.70 -10.68 11.29
C THR A 406 -14.37 -10.83 9.94
N GLN A 407 -14.18 -11.99 9.31
CA GLN A 407 -14.91 -12.39 8.10
C GLN A 407 -16.30 -12.99 8.36
N VAL A 408 -16.79 -13.01 9.62
CA VAL A 408 -18.17 -13.44 9.93
C VAL A 408 -19.23 -12.66 9.14
N PRO A 409 -19.13 -11.33 8.94
CA PRO A 409 -20.05 -10.58 8.09
C PRO A 409 -20.12 -11.12 6.65
N SER A 410 -19.00 -11.54 6.07
CA SER A 410 -18.96 -12.13 4.72
C SER A 410 -19.68 -13.48 4.68
N LEU A 411 -19.52 -14.30 5.73
CA LEU A 411 -20.28 -15.55 5.89
C LEU A 411 -21.78 -15.30 6.00
N VAL A 412 -22.18 -14.36 6.86
CA VAL A 412 -23.59 -13.96 7.02
C VAL A 412 -24.13 -13.41 5.70
N ALA A 413 -23.36 -12.59 4.98
CA ALA A 413 -23.78 -12.05 3.70
C ALA A 413 -23.97 -13.14 2.64
N ALA A 414 -23.09 -14.15 2.58
CA ALA A 414 -23.22 -15.28 1.67
C ALA A 414 -24.48 -16.12 1.95
N VAL A 415 -24.79 -16.38 3.23
CA VAL A 415 -26.01 -17.10 3.62
C VAL A 415 -27.26 -16.29 3.27
N LEU A 416 -27.28 -15.01 3.63
CA LEU A 416 -28.40 -14.12 3.31
C LEU A 416 -28.58 -13.93 1.80
N ALA A 417 -27.49 -13.94 1.02
CA ALA A 417 -27.55 -13.91 -0.44
C ALA A 417 -28.24 -15.16 -1.00
N GLY A 418 -27.93 -16.35 -0.46
CA GLY A 418 -28.63 -17.59 -0.83
C GLY A 418 -30.12 -17.56 -0.48
N ILE A 419 -30.47 -17.05 0.71
CA ILE A 419 -31.89 -16.86 1.10
C ILE A 419 -32.57 -15.87 0.15
N ALA A 420 -31.92 -14.75 -0.15
CA ALA A 420 -32.48 -13.74 -1.04
C ALA A 420 -32.67 -14.25 -2.48
N ALA A 421 -31.75 -15.08 -2.97
CA ALA A 421 -31.83 -15.72 -4.28
C ALA A 421 -33.06 -16.62 -4.43
N VAL A 422 -33.50 -17.27 -3.35
CA VAL A 422 -34.66 -18.19 -3.36
C VAL A 422 -35.97 -17.46 -3.06
N PHE A 423 -35.98 -16.55 -2.08
CA PHE A 423 -37.22 -16.01 -1.53
C PHE A 423 -37.50 -14.54 -1.85
N LEU A 424 -36.48 -13.75 -2.23
CA LEU A 424 -36.60 -12.29 -2.39
C LEU A 424 -36.44 -11.82 -3.84
N SER A 425 -36.50 -12.71 -4.82
CA SER A 425 -36.31 -12.38 -6.25
C SER A 425 -37.21 -11.23 -6.74
N GLY A 426 -38.49 -11.24 -6.36
CA GLY A 426 -39.44 -10.17 -6.70
C GLY A 426 -39.10 -8.82 -6.06
N LEU A 427 -38.57 -8.82 -4.83
CA LEU A 427 -38.14 -7.59 -4.15
C LEU A 427 -36.85 -7.04 -4.77
N ILE A 428 -35.93 -7.92 -5.13
CA ILE A 428 -34.68 -7.58 -5.81
C ILE A 428 -34.96 -6.92 -7.17
N ALA A 429 -35.94 -7.43 -7.91
CA ALA A 429 -36.33 -6.89 -9.21
C ALA A 429 -36.81 -5.43 -9.17
N ALA A 430 -37.37 -5.01 -8.05
CA ALA A 430 -37.91 -3.66 -7.86
C ALA A 430 -36.87 -2.62 -7.40
N ILE A 431 -35.60 -3.02 -7.20
CA ILE A 431 -34.57 -2.11 -6.67
C ILE A 431 -34.23 -1.01 -7.69
N PRO A 432 -34.34 0.28 -7.33
CA PRO A 432 -33.95 1.38 -8.21
C PRO A 432 -32.42 1.47 -8.36
N LEU A 433 -31.92 1.57 -9.59
CA LEU A 433 -30.48 1.68 -9.87
C LEU A 433 -29.85 2.93 -9.26
N ALA A 434 -30.60 4.04 -9.22
CA ALA A 434 -30.14 5.30 -8.64
C ALA A 434 -29.96 5.24 -7.11
N ALA A 435 -30.75 4.41 -6.41
CA ALA A 435 -30.58 4.18 -4.98
C ALA A 435 -29.23 3.48 -4.70
N LEU A 436 -28.83 2.54 -5.57
CA LEU A 436 -27.52 1.90 -5.49
C LEU A 436 -26.38 2.89 -5.71
N GLY A 437 -26.51 3.75 -6.72
CA GLY A 437 -25.58 4.85 -6.97
C GLY A 437 -25.37 5.73 -5.73
N GLY A 438 -26.47 6.15 -5.09
CA GLY A 438 -26.43 6.94 -3.86
C GLY A 438 -25.73 6.21 -2.70
N LEU A 439 -26.03 4.93 -2.51
CA LEU A 439 -25.44 4.12 -1.44
C LEU A 439 -23.93 3.96 -1.61
N VAL A 440 -23.46 3.62 -2.81
CA VAL A 440 -22.04 3.46 -3.12
C VAL A 440 -21.31 4.79 -3.01
N ALA A 441 -21.86 5.87 -3.58
CA ALA A 441 -21.26 7.20 -3.49
C ALA A 441 -21.06 7.62 -2.02
N ASN A 442 -22.04 7.35 -1.17
CA ASN A 442 -21.95 7.63 0.26
C ASN A 442 -20.86 6.81 1.00
N ALA A 443 -20.58 5.58 0.57
CA ALA A 443 -19.51 4.77 1.13
C ALA A 443 -18.12 5.27 0.69
N VAL A 444 -17.97 5.57 -0.60
CA VAL A 444 -16.69 5.91 -1.23
C VAL A 444 -16.16 7.28 -0.79
N VAL A 445 -17.02 8.27 -0.52
CA VAL A 445 -16.57 9.59 -0.03
C VAL A 445 -15.70 9.49 1.23
N LYS A 446 -15.90 8.46 2.07
CA LYS A 446 -15.11 8.24 3.29
C LYS A 446 -13.76 7.56 3.05
N ILE A 447 -13.54 6.99 1.87
CA ILE A 447 -12.31 6.28 1.51
C ILE A 447 -11.19 7.28 1.17
N ILE A 448 -11.54 8.48 0.70
CA ILE A 448 -10.57 9.52 0.36
C ILE A 448 -10.04 10.19 1.64
N ASP A 449 -8.84 9.78 2.05
CA ASP A 449 -8.18 10.24 3.28
C ASP A 449 -7.43 11.57 3.09
N VAL A 450 -8.20 12.67 3.03
CA VAL A 450 -7.66 14.04 2.93
C VAL A 450 -6.69 14.40 4.08
N PRO A 451 -6.94 14.01 5.35
CA PRO A 451 -5.96 14.19 6.42
C PRO A 451 -4.57 13.64 6.11
N THR A 452 -4.48 12.44 5.53
CA THR A 452 -3.20 11.82 5.16
C THR A 452 -2.48 12.61 4.07
N PHE A 453 -3.17 13.13 3.05
CA PHE A 453 -2.55 14.05 2.08
C PHE A 453 -1.97 15.31 2.74
N ARG A 454 -2.70 15.91 3.69
CA ARG A 454 -2.19 17.07 4.45
C ARG A 454 -1.01 16.73 5.34
N HIS A 455 -0.93 15.50 5.83
CA HIS A 455 0.22 15.01 6.60
C HIS A 455 1.44 14.84 5.70
N LEU A 456 1.29 14.18 4.55
CA LEU A 456 2.36 14.04 3.55
C LEU A 456 2.89 15.40 3.08
N ALA A 457 2.01 16.37 2.84
CA ALA A 457 2.38 17.73 2.47
C ALA A 457 3.27 18.44 3.52
N ARG A 458 3.05 18.15 4.80
CA ARG A 458 3.79 18.73 5.93
C ARG A 458 5.11 18.01 6.19
N VAL A 459 5.15 16.70 6.02
CA VAL A 459 6.34 15.87 6.29
C VAL A 459 7.30 15.89 5.10
N ARG A 460 6.81 15.54 3.90
CA ARG A 460 7.66 15.42 2.71
C ARG A 460 6.87 15.66 1.42
N ARG A 461 7.13 16.80 0.77
CA ARG A 461 6.48 17.19 -0.49
C ARG A 461 6.69 16.18 -1.64
N GLY A 462 7.80 15.44 -1.64
CA GLY A 462 8.05 14.37 -2.62
C GLY A 462 7.03 13.24 -2.54
N ASP A 463 6.70 12.81 -1.32
CA ASP A 463 5.72 11.74 -1.09
C ASP A 463 4.29 12.23 -1.45
N LEU A 464 3.98 13.50 -1.20
CA LEU A 464 2.74 14.12 -1.70
C LEU A 464 2.68 14.11 -3.23
N ALA A 465 3.78 14.45 -3.91
CA ALA A 465 3.82 14.47 -5.37
C ALA A 465 3.63 13.06 -5.96
N ILE A 466 4.19 12.02 -5.32
CA ILE A 466 3.97 10.62 -5.70
C ILE A 466 2.50 10.23 -5.48
N ALA A 467 1.91 10.59 -4.35
CA ALA A 467 0.51 10.28 -4.05
C ALA A 467 -0.45 10.96 -5.05
N LEU A 468 -0.28 12.26 -5.31
CA LEU A 468 -1.08 13.00 -6.29
C LEU A 468 -0.85 12.49 -7.71
N GLY A 469 0.40 12.23 -8.09
CA GLY A 469 0.76 11.66 -9.39
C GLY A 469 0.14 10.29 -9.60
N CYS A 470 0.09 9.45 -8.57
CA CYS A 470 -0.59 8.16 -8.61
C CYS A 470 -2.10 8.31 -8.79
N ALA A 471 -2.75 9.19 -8.01
CA ALA A 471 -4.19 9.44 -8.14
C ALA A 471 -4.55 9.92 -9.56
N ILE A 472 -3.76 10.84 -10.13
CA ILE A 472 -3.93 11.33 -11.50
C ILE A 472 -3.68 10.20 -12.51
N ALA A 473 -2.63 9.40 -12.33
CA ALA A 473 -2.32 8.30 -13.24
C ALA A 473 -3.42 7.24 -13.27
N VAL A 474 -4.03 6.92 -12.11
CA VAL A 474 -5.20 6.03 -12.03
C VAL A 474 -6.37 6.59 -12.84
N LEU A 475 -6.69 7.87 -12.67
CA LEU A 475 -7.80 8.50 -13.40
C LEU A 475 -7.55 8.57 -14.92
N LEU A 476 -6.32 8.85 -15.34
CA LEU A 476 -6.00 9.06 -16.76
C LEU A 476 -5.68 7.77 -17.52
N LEU A 477 -5.07 6.78 -16.86
CA LEU A 477 -4.52 5.57 -17.48
C LEU A 477 -5.23 4.29 -17.01
N GLY A 478 -6.18 4.40 -16.09
CA GLY A 478 -6.84 3.30 -15.41
C GLY A 478 -6.08 2.80 -14.17
N PRO A 479 -6.74 2.04 -13.27
CA PRO A 479 -6.16 1.60 -12.00
C PRO A 479 -4.85 0.82 -12.15
N LEU A 480 -4.83 -0.19 -13.03
CA LEU A 480 -3.66 -1.07 -13.20
C LEU A 480 -2.44 -0.30 -13.72
N THR A 481 -2.59 0.40 -14.84
CA THR A 481 -1.51 1.18 -15.47
C THR A 481 -1.05 2.32 -14.55
N GLY A 482 -2.01 3.02 -13.92
CA GLY A 482 -1.73 4.10 -12.99
C GLY A 482 -0.91 3.63 -11.78
N LEU A 483 -1.23 2.46 -11.23
CA LEU A 483 -0.47 1.87 -10.13
C LEU A 483 0.97 1.49 -10.56
N VAL A 484 1.14 0.84 -11.71
CA VAL A 484 2.46 0.43 -12.21
C VAL A 484 3.35 1.66 -12.44
N VAL A 485 2.82 2.68 -13.11
CA VAL A 485 3.55 3.94 -13.36
C VAL A 485 3.95 4.60 -12.05
N ALA A 486 3.03 4.67 -11.07
CA ALA A 486 3.32 5.25 -9.77
C ALA A 486 4.36 4.46 -8.95
N ALA A 487 4.29 3.13 -8.99
CA ALA A 487 5.24 2.23 -8.33
C ALA A 487 6.65 2.39 -8.92
N LEU A 488 6.76 2.45 -10.25
CA LEU A 488 8.02 2.71 -10.95
C LEU A 488 8.57 4.11 -10.60
N ALA A 489 7.73 5.14 -10.64
CA ALA A 489 8.13 6.50 -10.26
C ALA A 489 8.64 6.56 -8.81
N SER A 490 7.94 5.91 -7.87
CA SER A 490 8.37 5.80 -6.47
C SER A 490 9.70 5.04 -6.32
N SER A 491 9.91 3.99 -7.10
CA SER A 491 11.14 3.19 -7.07
C SER A 491 12.33 3.99 -7.61
N ILE A 492 12.13 4.67 -8.74
CA ILE A 492 13.13 5.58 -9.34
C ILE A 492 13.50 6.68 -8.35
N ASP A 493 12.51 7.27 -7.67
CA ASP A 493 12.74 8.30 -6.67
C ASP A 493 13.53 7.79 -5.45
N VAL A 494 13.29 6.57 -4.98
CA VAL A 494 14.14 5.91 -3.97
C VAL A 494 15.58 5.75 -4.47
N VAL A 495 15.77 5.22 -5.69
CA VAL A 495 17.09 5.04 -6.29
C VAL A 495 17.81 6.38 -6.46
N ARG A 496 17.13 7.41 -6.96
CA ARG A 496 17.69 8.76 -7.13
C ARG A 496 18.16 9.35 -5.81
N ARG A 497 17.44 9.12 -4.72
CA ARG A 497 17.86 9.57 -3.39
C ARG A 497 19.01 8.78 -2.82
N ALA A 498 19.01 7.46 -2.99
CA ALA A 498 20.14 6.62 -2.61
C ALA A 498 21.40 7.00 -3.43
N ALA A 499 21.22 7.38 -4.68
CA ALA A 499 22.29 7.88 -5.54
C ALA A 499 22.80 9.27 -5.12
N ALA A 500 21.89 10.17 -4.72
CA ALA A 500 22.20 11.49 -4.17
C ALA A 500 22.63 11.41 -2.69
N MET A 501 23.58 10.53 -2.41
CA MET A 501 24.12 10.28 -1.08
C MET A 501 25.00 11.46 -0.63
N PRO A 502 24.73 12.07 0.54
CA PRO A 502 25.60 13.08 1.13
C PRO A 502 26.99 12.53 1.48
N TRP A 503 27.98 13.42 1.46
CA TRP A 503 29.32 13.17 1.96
C TRP A 503 29.64 14.20 3.03
N SER A 504 30.07 13.75 4.20
CA SER A 504 30.56 14.63 5.25
C SER A 504 32.09 14.65 5.27
N THR A 505 32.66 15.83 5.34
CA THR A 505 34.08 15.99 5.71
C THR A 505 34.15 15.93 7.23
N LEU A 506 35.03 15.08 7.75
CA LEU A 506 35.19 14.90 9.18
C LEU A 506 36.40 15.67 9.69
N GLY A 507 36.19 16.43 10.76
CA GLY A 507 37.23 17.20 11.44
C GLY A 507 37.20 17.00 12.95
N VAL A 508 38.23 17.50 13.63
CA VAL A 508 38.26 17.60 15.10
C VAL A 508 37.62 18.94 15.48
N PRO A 509 36.53 18.96 16.25
CA PRO A 509 35.91 20.22 16.68
C PRO A 509 36.88 20.99 17.60
N PRO A 510 36.96 22.32 17.50
CA PRO A 510 37.82 23.14 18.38
C PRO A 510 37.55 22.91 19.88
N ASP A 511 36.29 22.69 20.25
CA ASP A 511 35.82 22.52 21.64
C ASP A 511 35.16 21.16 21.90
N GLY A 512 35.42 20.16 21.05
CA GLY A 512 34.82 18.83 21.15
C GLY A 512 35.51 17.95 22.18
N PRO A 513 34.83 16.96 22.79
CA PRO A 513 35.50 15.94 23.61
C PRO A 513 36.61 15.31 22.78
N GLU A 514 37.84 15.33 23.34
CA GLU A 514 39.08 15.00 22.61
C GLU A 514 38.92 13.77 21.72
N GLY A 515 39.06 14.00 20.42
CA GLY A 515 39.16 12.98 19.37
C GLY A 515 37.86 12.24 19.03
N ARG A 516 36.71 12.93 19.08
CA ARG A 516 35.56 12.59 18.22
C ARG A 516 35.62 13.40 16.93
N TYR A 517 35.73 12.69 15.80
CA TYR A 517 35.61 13.30 14.48
C TYR A 517 34.13 13.48 14.13
N THR A 518 33.69 14.72 13.93
CA THR A 518 32.31 15.06 13.53
C THR A 518 32.29 15.74 12.17
N ALA A 519 31.11 15.84 11.56
CA ALA A 519 30.94 16.64 10.35
C ALA A 519 31.43 18.08 10.62
N ALA A 520 32.28 18.58 9.73
CA ALA A 520 32.84 19.93 9.77
C ALA A 520 32.43 20.68 8.51
N ASP A 521 32.21 21.99 8.61
CA ASP A 521 31.81 22.87 7.49
C ASP A 521 32.96 23.17 6.50
N GLY A 522 34.05 22.39 6.54
CA GLY A 522 35.20 22.53 5.67
C GLY A 522 36.33 21.56 6.05
N PRO A 523 37.36 21.42 5.20
CA PRO A 523 38.57 20.70 5.56
C PRO A 523 39.22 21.32 6.80
N VAL A 524 39.85 20.50 7.65
CA VAL A 524 40.68 21.00 8.75
C VAL A 524 41.92 21.64 8.14
N GLU A 525 41.90 22.97 8.00
CA GLU A 525 42.96 23.75 7.35
C GLU A 525 44.34 23.46 8.00
N GLY A 526 45.38 23.37 7.17
CA GLY A 526 46.79 23.31 7.63
C GLY A 526 47.32 21.93 8.08
N THR A 527 46.48 20.89 8.12
CA THR A 527 46.95 19.54 8.52
C THR A 527 47.47 18.72 7.34
N GLY A 528 46.82 18.83 6.18
CA GLY A 528 47.04 17.97 5.02
C GLY A 528 46.39 16.58 5.11
N LEU A 529 45.59 16.36 6.15
CA LEU A 529 44.76 15.18 6.32
C LEU A 529 43.31 15.52 6.00
N ARG A 530 42.70 14.79 5.07
CA ARG A 530 41.27 14.92 4.75
C ARG A 530 40.56 13.61 5.01
N ILE A 531 39.54 13.64 5.87
CA ILE A 531 38.71 12.47 6.17
C ILE A 531 37.32 12.69 5.58
N LEU A 532 36.89 11.79 4.70
CA LEU A 532 35.58 11.84 4.04
C LEU A 532 34.73 10.65 4.47
N ARG A 533 33.47 10.90 4.85
CA ARG A 533 32.50 9.86 5.16
C ARG A 533 31.35 9.88 4.16
N PRO A 534 31.21 8.85 3.31
CA PRO A 534 29.95 8.61 2.60
C PRO A 534 28.84 8.21 3.59
N GLU A 535 27.65 8.82 3.47
CA GLU A 535 26.54 8.60 4.40
C GLU A 535 25.52 7.54 3.92
N GLY A 536 25.99 6.52 3.21
CA GLY A 536 25.12 5.48 2.63
C GLY A 536 25.87 4.40 1.85
N PRO A 537 25.13 3.52 1.13
CA PRO A 537 25.72 2.46 0.31
C PRO A 537 26.45 3.03 -0.91
N LEU A 538 27.52 2.35 -1.31
CA LEU A 538 28.26 2.66 -2.53
C LEU A 538 27.86 1.67 -3.61
N PHE A 539 27.27 2.14 -4.70
CA PHE A 539 26.75 1.27 -5.75
C PHE A 539 26.75 1.96 -7.11
N PHE A 540 26.37 1.24 -8.16
CA PHE A 540 26.46 1.69 -9.56
C PHE A 540 25.83 3.07 -9.80
N ALA A 541 24.75 3.42 -9.09
CA ALA A 541 24.06 4.69 -9.32
C ALA A 541 24.79 5.91 -8.76
N ASN A 542 25.71 5.74 -7.79
CA ASN A 542 26.53 6.82 -7.24
C ASN A 542 28.03 6.67 -7.50
N ALA A 543 28.47 5.60 -8.18
CA ALA A 543 29.87 5.33 -8.48
C ALA A 543 30.58 6.50 -9.19
N GLU A 544 29.92 7.16 -10.15
CA GLU A 544 30.49 8.34 -10.82
C GLU A 544 30.69 9.51 -9.85
N SER A 545 29.74 9.73 -8.95
CA SER A 545 29.85 10.74 -7.91
C SER A 545 30.97 10.41 -6.92
N VAL A 546 31.13 9.14 -6.53
CA VAL A 546 32.25 8.66 -5.71
C VAL A 546 33.57 9.02 -6.39
N ARG A 547 33.75 8.63 -7.66
CA ARG A 547 34.97 8.92 -8.43
C ARG A 547 35.25 10.42 -8.50
N THR A 548 34.23 11.22 -8.83
CA THR A 548 34.35 12.68 -8.93
C THR A 548 34.79 13.29 -7.60
N ILE A 549 34.19 12.87 -6.49
CA ILE A 549 34.49 13.40 -5.15
C ILE A 549 35.90 13.03 -4.71
N LEU A 550 36.32 11.78 -4.91
CA LEU A 550 37.65 11.31 -4.52
C LEU A 550 38.75 11.98 -5.35
N THR A 551 38.55 12.07 -6.67
CA THR A 551 39.49 12.77 -7.55
C THR A 551 39.58 14.25 -7.21
N ALA A 552 38.46 14.91 -6.92
CA ALA A 552 38.46 16.32 -6.49
C ALA A 552 39.18 16.51 -5.14
N ALA A 553 38.92 15.64 -4.17
CA ALA A 553 39.56 15.70 -2.86
C ALA A 553 41.08 15.45 -2.92
N ALA A 554 41.52 14.52 -3.78
CA ALA A 554 42.93 14.27 -4.04
C ALA A 554 43.59 15.39 -4.86
N ALA A 555 42.82 16.18 -5.61
CA ALA A 555 43.32 17.29 -6.39
C ALA A 555 43.58 18.57 -5.59
N GLU A 556 43.08 18.64 -4.35
CA GLU A 556 43.32 19.79 -3.49
C GLU A 556 44.79 19.89 -3.07
N PRO A 557 45.46 21.04 -3.26
CA PRO A 557 46.90 21.19 -3.01
C PRO A 557 47.33 20.92 -1.56
N SER A 558 46.42 21.11 -0.61
CA SER A 558 46.66 20.87 0.80
C SER A 558 46.61 19.38 1.16
N THR A 559 45.91 18.54 0.39
CA THR A 559 45.68 17.14 0.74
C THR A 559 46.96 16.30 0.52
N ARG A 560 47.44 15.66 1.58
CA ARG A 560 48.52 14.66 1.56
C ARG A 560 48.01 13.26 1.87
N TRP A 561 47.04 13.16 2.78
CA TRP A 561 46.34 11.92 3.10
C TRP A 561 44.83 12.10 2.91
N LEU A 562 44.21 11.15 2.22
CA LEU A 562 42.77 11.06 2.01
C LEU A 562 42.24 9.78 2.66
N VAL A 563 41.57 9.92 3.81
CA VAL A 563 40.99 8.80 4.55
C VAL A 563 39.50 8.70 4.24
N ILE A 564 39.05 7.53 3.77
CA ILE A 564 37.62 7.25 3.57
C ILE A 564 37.09 6.47 4.77
N ASP A 565 36.12 7.06 5.42
CA ASP A 565 35.45 6.50 6.58
C ASP A 565 34.27 5.60 6.18
N LEU A 566 34.42 4.29 6.36
CA LEU A 566 33.44 3.31 5.90
C LEU A 566 32.42 2.89 6.97
N GLU A 567 32.31 3.64 8.07
CA GLU A 567 31.42 3.28 9.19
C GLU A 567 29.93 3.24 8.77
N ALA A 568 29.52 4.22 7.96
CA ALA A 568 28.16 4.38 7.48
C ALA A 568 27.85 3.61 6.19
N VAL A 569 28.87 3.00 5.56
CA VAL A 569 28.70 2.23 4.32
C VAL A 569 28.08 0.88 4.65
N SER A 570 26.89 0.62 4.11
CA SER A 570 26.17 -0.64 4.33
C SER A 570 26.48 -1.71 3.28
N ASP A 571 26.88 -1.31 2.08
CA ASP A 571 27.20 -2.20 0.96
C ASP A 571 28.13 -1.52 -0.05
N ILE A 572 28.87 -2.32 -0.82
CA ILE A 572 29.73 -1.90 -1.93
C ILE A 572 29.51 -2.85 -3.11
N ASP A 573 29.03 -2.34 -4.23
CA ASP A 573 28.90 -3.14 -5.46
C ASP A 573 30.17 -3.10 -6.33
N PRO A 574 30.30 -3.99 -7.36
CA PRO A 574 31.50 -4.03 -8.20
C PRO A 574 31.80 -2.72 -8.93
N THR A 575 30.77 -1.97 -9.35
CA THR A 575 30.93 -0.70 -10.08
C THR A 575 31.48 0.38 -9.16
N ALA A 576 30.98 0.46 -7.93
CA ALA A 576 31.49 1.37 -6.91
C ALA A 576 32.89 0.96 -6.43
N ALA A 577 33.18 -0.35 -6.35
CA ALA A 577 34.53 -0.84 -6.06
C ALA A 577 35.53 -0.39 -7.13
N ALA A 578 35.17 -0.48 -8.42
CA ALA A 578 36.00 0.05 -9.50
C ALA A 578 36.20 1.57 -9.38
N ALA A 579 35.15 2.34 -9.04
CA ALA A 579 35.27 3.78 -8.81
C ALA A 579 36.19 4.13 -7.62
N LEU A 580 36.22 3.30 -6.57
CA LEU A 580 37.19 3.42 -5.47
C LEU A 580 38.62 3.17 -5.96
N THR A 581 38.84 2.13 -6.76
CA THR A 581 40.14 1.82 -7.36
C THR A 581 40.64 2.97 -8.25
N ASP A 582 39.77 3.53 -9.10
CA ASP A 582 40.09 4.70 -9.93
C ASP A 582 40.48 5.91 -9.06
N GLY A 583 39.74 6.13 -7.96
CA GLY A 583 40.04 7.19 -7.00
C GLY A 583 41.38 6.98 -6.29
N MET A 584 41.74 5.74 -5.97
CA MET A 584 43.04 5.39 -5.39
C MET A 584 44.18 5.65 -6.38
N ALA A 585 44.01 5.26 -7.64
CA ALA A 585 44.99 5.52 -8.70
C ALA A 585 45.17 7.03 -8.92
N ALA A 586 44.08 7.79 -9.02
CA ALA A 586 44.11 9.24 -9.17
C ALA A 586 44.77 9.97 -7.97
N ALA A 587 44.61 9.43 -6.76
CA ALA A 587 45.30 9.93 -5.58
C ALA A 587 46.80 9.61 -5.62
N ALA A 588 47.16 8.38 -5.99
CA ALA A 588 48.55 7.95 -6.10
C ALA A 588 49.34 8.75 -7.15
N ASP A 589 48.74 9.04 -8.32
CA ASP A 589 49.34 9.87 -9.37
C ASP A 589 49.69 11.30 -8.91
N ARG A 590 49.03 11.76 -7.84
CA ARG A 590 49.24 13.08 -7.22
C ARG A 590 50.09 13.03 -5.95
N GLY A 591 50.62 11.86 -5.60
CA GLY A 591 51.36 11.65 -4.36
C GLY A 591 50.50 11.77 -3.10
N VAL A 592 49.18 11.58 -3.21
CA VAL A 592 48.23 11.56 -2.09
C VAL A 592 48.02 10.12 -1.64
N VAL A 593 48.22 9.86 -0.34
CA VAL A 593 47.99 8.52 0.24
C VAL A 593 46.51 8.36 0.54
N MET A 594 45.89 7.32 -0.02
CA MET A 594 44.52 6.92 0.34
C MET A 594 44.53 5.85 1.44
N ALA A 595 43.59 5.95 2.39
CA ALA A 595 43.43 4.99 3.47
C ALA A 595 41.94 4.77 3.81
N PHE A 596 41.63 3.66 4.47
CA PHE A 596 40.29 3.37 4.98
C PHE A 596 40.26 3.42 6.51
N SER A 597 39.13 3.84 7.08
CA SER A 597 38.90 3.79 8.52
C SER A 597 37.52 3.22 8.87
N ARG A 598 37.42 2.63 10.06
CA ARG A 598 36.17 2.10 10.66
C ARG A 598 35.42 1.12 9.74
N VAL A 599 36.18 0.24 9.09
CA VAL A 599 35.64 -0.82 8.23
C VAL A 599 34.90 -1.85 9.08
N ARG A 600 33.62 -2.08 8.78
CA ARG A 600 32.78 -3.10 9.44
C ARG A 600 33.03 -4.47 8.82
N GLY A 601 32.83 -5.55 9.57
CA GLY A 601 33.07 -6.93 9.13
C GLY A 601 32.57 -7.27 7.72
N PRO A 602 31.28 -7.07 7.40
CA PRO A 602 30.76 -7.35 6.05
C PRO A 602 31.43 -6.53 4.94
N ILE A 603 31.81 -5.29 5.22
CA ILE A 603 32.50 -4.42 4.27
C ILE A 603 33.95 -4.86 4.10
N ALA A 604 34.63 -5.30 5.17
CA ALA A 604 35.99 -5.84 5.09
C ALA A 604 36.04 -7.07 4.17
N ASP A 605 35.04 -7.96 4.27
CA ASP A 605 34.93 -9.12 3.37
C ASP A 605 34.77 -8.69 1.90
N LEU A 606 33.99 -7.63 1.62
CA LEU A 606 33.84 -7.07 0.28
C LEU A 606 35.13 -6.41 -0.22
N LEU A 607 35.80 -5.60 0.60
CA LEU A 607 37.08 -4.98 0.25
C LEU A 607 38.15 -6.03 -0.10
N ALA A 608 38.18 -7.14 0.64
CA ALA A 608 39.09 -8.24 0.34
C ALA A 608 38.74 -8.92 -0.99
N ARG A 609 37.44 -9.21 -1.23
CA ARG A 609 36.99 -9.84 -2.48
C ARG A 609 37.22 -8.98 -3.72
N TYR A 610 37.08 -7.67 -3.60
CA TYR A 610 37.32 -6.73 -4.69
C TYR A 610 38.80 -6.33 -4.84
N GLY A 611 39.71 -6.86 -4.01
CA GLY A 611 41.14 -6.53 -4.05
C GLY A 611 41.48 -5.13 -3.51
N LEU A 612 40.50 -4.37 -3.01
CA LEU A 612 40.69 -3.02 -2.46
C LEU A 612 41.53 -3.03 -1.19
N ALA A 613 41.40 -4.06 -0.35
CA ALA A 613 42.20 -4.19 0.87
C ALA A 613 43.70 -4.38 0.56
N GLU A 614 44.00 -5.15 -0.49
CA GLU A 614 45.37 -5.36 -0.96
C GLU A 614 45.92 -4.11 -1.64
N ALA A 615 45.11 -3.46 -2.49
CA ALA A 615 45.50 -2.25 -3.19
C ALA A 615 45.80 -1.06 -2.25
N VAL A 616 45.06 -0.93 -1.13
CA VAL A 616 45.30 0.15 -0.15
C VAL A 616 46.50 -0.16 0.76
N GLY A 617 46.72 -1.44 1.07
CA GLY A 617 47.70 -1.91 2.05
C GLY A 617 47.10 -2.07 3.46
N ALA A 618 47.42 -3.17 4.13
CA ALA A 618 46.87 -3.49 5.46
C ALA A 618 47.26 -2.47 6.54
N ASP A 619 48.38 -1.78 6.37
CA ASP A 619 48.88 -0.69 7.22
C ASP A 619 48.06 0.60 7.10
N ARG A 620 47.20 0.70 6.07
CA ARG A 620 46.34 1.85 5.77
C ARG A 620 44.86 1.57 5.97
N ILE A 621 44.53 0.50 6.72
CA ILE A 621 43.18 0.20 7.18
C ILE A 621 43.13 0.38 8.69
N PHE A 622 42.46 1.44 9.15
CA PHE A 622 42.49 1.86 10.55
C PHE A 622 41.19 1.52 11.28
N ALA A 623 41.30 1.06 12.52
CA ALA A 623 40.15 0.81 13.38
C ALA A 623 39.38 2.10 13.74
N THR A 624 40.05 3.26 13.75
CA THR A 624 39.44 4.55 14.09
C THR A 624 40.04 5.69 13.26
N ASN A 625 39.29 6.80 13.10
CA ASN A 625 39.81 8.02 12.46
C ASN A 625 40.99 8.62 13.20
N ARG A 626 41.01 8.48 14.54
CA ARG A 626 42.14 8.91 15.36
C ARG A 626 43.40 8.12 15.07
N ALA A 627 43.28 6.80 14.87
CA ALA A 627 44.42 5.95 14.51
C ALA A 627 44.95 6.33 13.12
N ALA A 628 44.07 6.65 12.16
CA ALA A 628 44.47 7.15 10.85
C ALA A 628 45.22 8.49 10.95
N ALA A 629 44.69 9.43 11.73
CA ALA A 629 45.34 10.73 11.95
C ALA A 629 46.69 10.60 12.67
N ALA A 630 46.78 9.76 13.70
CA ALA A 630 48.04 9.49 14.39
C ALA A 630 49.08 8.76 13.51
N ALA A 631 48.63 8.00 12.51
CA ALA A 631 49.54 7.42 11.51
C ALA A 631 50.08 8.49 10.55
N TYR A 632 49.22 9.41 10.11
CA TYR A 632 49.63 10.54 9.29
C TYR A 632 50.64 11.46 10.00
N GLU A 633 50.37 11.87 11.24
CA GLU A 633 51.27 12.73 12.02
C GLU A 633 52.64 12.08 12.31
N ARG A 634 52.75 10.75 12.23
CA ARG A 634 54.04 10.05 12.34
C ARG A 634 54.86 10.03 11.05
N GLN A 635 54.22 10.29 9.91
CA GLN A 635 54.89 10.37 8.60
C GLN A 635 55.25 11.80 8.18
N ARG A 636 54.61 12.79 8.81
CA ARG A 636 54.94 14.21 8.70
C ARG A 636 56.20 14.52 9.51
#